data_AF-A0A936NU44-F1
#
_entry.id   AF-A0A936NU44-F1
#
_cell.length_a   1.000
_cell.length_b   1.000
_cell.length_c   1.000
_cell.angle_alpha   90.00
_cell.angle_beta   90.00
_cell.angle_gamma   90.00
#
_symmetry.space_group_name_H-M   'P 1'
#
loop_
_entity.id
_entity.type
_entity.pdbx_description
1 polymer ?
#
loop_
_entity_poly.entity_id
_entity_poly.type
_entity_poly.pdbx_seq_one_letter_code
_entity_poly.pdbx_strand_id
1 'polypeptide(L)'
;MAGTQSDNEFKFFGTITLLPAEGLVGDWQVGGKTVRVSATTRIEQEDGRVAVGALVKIEGALQGDGSINAREVEVEQGAVAGGTLSKFYGVIAKLPDSGLIGDWTVGQVIIHVTAATKIEQRAGAPAVGIYVEVEGVRQGDGTMDAVKIETKLRSGDTGSTTGVRFKGAIEVLPTTSGLIGDWQVAGKKVVVTATTILQQNDGPFAVGAIVEVEGRLNQDMSINAFKIETEDGSNNSGEIYFKGSIESLPSTPDRTGEWVVSGRKVIVTVNTEQRTEDGPFAVGVFVEVEGTLQADRSVLAKKVKTDDDRNVGGNPGFVKFYGVIEALPASGLTGEWIISGRKVQVSAQTKIKQERGTVVLGVRVEVEGQSQSDGSVIAREIEVKGSSSGGTGRIEFYGTIEALPATTDFVGAWTVSGKTVNVDATTFIKREYRPVAVGSFVEVKGILQSDGSINAAVIEVKQGPGSGGFMTLSNQSTSVSAANYQARISSDSIVAAFGTNLSGGSGAATTTPLPTDLTGTSVLVDGVPAGLFYVSPTQVNYALPDGIAPGVALVTVMRNGGVASQGTIEIAEVAPSVFTANASGSGAPAGLIIRVKPNGQQSYESLVRFDATMNMLVPVTIQRNGEDRIFLVLFGSGFRNAPNDDGDRANGVAESVEVTVGGINAPVLFAAGAPGFVSLDQVNIEIPANAPAGQAVNVQVKVRDSLGQTNAANSVVIALQ
;
A
#
# COMPACT_ATOMS: atom_id res chain seq x y z
N MET A 1 64.79 -46.78 -24.78
CA MET A 1 64.63 -45.90 -23.60
C MET A 1 63.43 -45.01 -23.91
N ALA A 2 62.24 -45.57 -23.66
CA ALA A 2 61.41 -45.34 -22.48
C ALA A 2 60.59 -44.05 -22.71
N GLY A 3 59.28 -44.08 -22.96
CA GLY A 3 58.30 -45.12 -22.73
C GLY A 3 57.06 -44.43 -22.17
N THR A 4 56.05 -44.26 -23.04
CA THR A 4 54.61 -44.27 -22.75
C THR A 4 54.04 -43.20 -21.82
N GLN A 5 53.23 -42.29 -22.41
CA GLN A 5 51.93 -41.89 -21.87
C GLN A 5 51.32 -43.07 -21.09
N SER A 6 51.05 -42.89 -19.80
CA SER A 6 50.18 -43.80 -19.07
C SER A 6 48.89 -43.07 -18.74
N ASP A 7 47.91 -43.37 -19.59
CA ASP A 7 46.47 -43.35 -19.34
C ASP A 7 46.14 -43.77 -17.91
N ASN A 8 46.10 -42.81 -16.99
CA ASN A 8 45.39 -42.98 -15.71
C ASN A 8 44.61 -41.71 -15.37
N GLU A 9 44.19 -40.96 -16.39
CA GLU A 9 43.17 -39.91 -16.24
C GLU A 9 41.86 -40.61 -15.89
N PHE A 10 41.58 -40.62 -14.60
CA PHE A 10 40.44 -41.26 -14.00
C PHE A 10 39.35 -40.21 -13.81
N LYS A 11 38.23 -40.41 -14.51
CA LYS A 11 37.04 -39.56 -14.41
C LYS A 11 35.93 -40.34 -13.72
N PHE A 12 35.36 -39.78 -12.67
CA PHE A 12 34.19 -40.39 -12.03
C PHE A 12 33.28 -39.35 -11.40
N PHE A 13 32.01 -39.70 -11.31
CA PHE A 13 31.01 -38.96 -10.55
C PHE A 13 30.85 -39.62 -9.18
N GLY A 14 30.69 -38.80 -8.15
CA GLY A 14 30.37 -39.31 -6.83
C GLY A 14 29.88 -38.21 -5.91
N THR A 15 29.11 -38.63 -4.91
CA THR A 15 28.66 -37.71 -3.86
C THR A 15 29.78 -37.50 -2.86
N ILE A 16 30.04 -36.25 -2.48
CA ILE A 16 30.98 -35.92 -1.40
C ILE A 16 30.37 -36.42 -0.08
N THR A 17 31.11 -37.24 0.67
CA THR A 17 30.70 -37.75 1.99
C THR A 17 31.55 -37.22 3.13
N LEU A 18 32.72 -36.64 2.83
CA LEU A 18 33.59 -36.00 3.81
C LEU A 18 34.45 -34.92 3.14
N LEU A 19 34.61 -33.79 3.82
CA LEU A 19 35.53 -32.70 3.46
C LEU A 19 36.56 -32.48 4.58
N PRO A 20 37.72 -31.87 4.27
CA PRO A 20 38.66 -31.38 5.26
C PRO A 20 38.02 -30.39 6.26
N ALA A 21 38.54 -30.36 7.50
CA ALA A 21 38.01 -29.50 8.55
C ALA A 21 38.23 -28.00 8.31
N GLU A 22 39.25 -27.63 7.52
CA GLU A 22 39.55 -26.25 7.15
C GLU A 22 39.86 -26.16 5.65
N GLY A 23 39.10 -25.34 4.92
CA GLY A 23 39.28 -25.10 3.50
C GLY A 23 38.91 -26.28 2.60
N LEU A 24 39.21 -26.15 1.31
CA LEU A 24 38.92 -27.17 0.27
C LEU A 24 40.15 -28.00 -0.12
N VAL A 25 41.33 -27.66 0.39
CA VAL A 25 42.58 -28.37 0.14
C VAL A 25 42.76 -29.47 1.18
N GLY A 26 42.95 -30.71 0.73
CA GLY A 26 43.07 -31.88 1.59
C GLY A 26 42.36 -33.10 1.01
N ASP A 27 42.22 -34.13 1.83
CA ASP A 27 41.60 -35.39 1.43
C ASP A 27 40.08 -35.31 1.56
N TRP A 28 39.37 -35.54 0.46
CA TRP A 28 37.92 -35.64 0.40
C TRP A 28 37.52 -37.11 0.30
N GLN A 29 36.32 -37.45 0.77
CA GLN A 29 35.68 -38.72 0.44
C GLN A 29 34.58 -38.47 -0.59
N VAL A 30 34.67 -39.12 -1.75
CA VAL A 30 33.73 -38.96 -2.87
C VAL A 30 33.36 -40.34 -3.40
N GLY A 31 32.08 -40.72 -3.33
CA GLY A 31 31.61 -42.02 -3.83
C GLY A 31 32.36 -43.23 -3.23
N GLY A 32 32.83 -43.11 -1.98
CA GLY A 32 33.61 -44.15 -1.29
C GLY A 32 35.10 -44.22 -1.68
N LYS A 33 35.63 -43.21 -2.37
CA LYS A 33 37.05 -43.09 -2.73
C LYS A 33 37.67 -41.85 -2.09
N THR A 34 38.95 -41.96 -1.72
CA THR A 34 39.76 -40.81 -1.28
C THR A 34 40.20 -40.00 -2.49
N VAL A 35 39.85 -38.71 -2.51
CA VAL A 35 40.27 -37.73 -3.52
C VAL A 35 41.15 -36.69 -2.85
N ARG A 36 42.42 -36.61 -3.25
CA ARG A 36 43.38 -35.62 -2.75
C ARG A 36 43.26 -34.35 -3.58
N VAL A 37 42.74 -33.29 -2.96
CA VAL A 37 42.60 -31.96 -3.55
C VAL A 37 43.75 -31.09 -3.07
N SER A 38 44.43 -30.44 -4.01
CA SER A 38 45.60 -29.60 -3.76
C SER A 38 45.29 -28.13 -4.09
N ALA A 39 46.19 -27.21 -3.70
CA ALA A 39 46.07 -25.80 -4.10
C ALA A 39 46.13 -25.58 -5.63
N THR A 40 46.59 -26.57 -6.40
CA THR A 40 46.64 -26.54 -7.87
C THR A 40 45.45 -27.22 -8.54
N THR A 41 44.55 -27.83 -7.77
CA THR A 41 43.34 -28.47 -8.30
C THR A 41 42.34 -27.39 -8.71
N ARG A 42 41.84 -27.44 -9.95
CA ARG A 42 40.77 -26.53 -10.40
C ARG A 42 39.45 -26.99 -9.80
N ILE A 43 38.72 -26.08 -9.14
CA ILE A 43 37.42 -26.39 -8.54
C ILE A 43 36.38 -25.48 -9.20
N GLU A 44 35.53 -26.07 -10.02
CA GLU A 44 34.43 -25.43 -10.72
C GLU A 44 33.14 -25.66 -9.91
N GLN A 45 32.49 -24.58 -9.49
CA GLN A 45 31.30 -24.59 -8.62
C GLN A 45 30.11 -23.89 -9.29
N GLU A 46 30.06 -23.92 -10.62
CA GLU A 46 29.03 -23.21 -11.41
C GLU A 46 27.62 -23.77 -11.12
N ASP A 47 27.47 -25.10 -11.01
CA ASP A 47 26.19 -25.76 -10.69
C ASP A 47 26.00 -26.12 -9.20
N GLY A 48 26.84 -25.55 -8.32
CA GLY A 48 26.69 -25.64 -6.87
C GLY A 48 27.99 -25.58 -6.07
N ARG A 49 27.89 -25.33 -4.76
CA ARG A 49 29.06 -25.36 -3.85
C ARG A 49 29.48 -26.80 -3.54
N VAL A 50 30.79 -26.97 -3.39
CA VAL A 50 31.42 -28.13 -2.74
C VAL A 50 30.96 -28.21 -1.28
N ALA A 51 30.12 -29.20 -1.00
CA ALA A 51 29.62 -29.53 0.33
C ALA A 51 29.42 -31.04 0.44
N VAL A 52 29.43 -31.58 1.66
CA VAL A 52 29.02 -32.97 1.90
C VAL A 52 27.57 -33.14 1.40
N GLY A 53 27.35 -34.10 0.51
CA GLY A 53 26.09 -34.33 -0.19
C GLY A 53 26.05 -33.81 -1.63
N ALA A 54 27.02 -33.00 -2.08
CA ALA A 54 27.10 -32.55 -3.46
C ALA A 54 27.55 -33.68 -4.39
N LEU A 55 26.93 -33.78 -5.57
CA LEU A 55 27.41 -34.64 -6.65
C LEU A 55 28.48 -33.88 -7.42
N VAL A 56 29.66 -34.46 -7.48
CA VAL A 56 30.80 -33.88 -8.19
C VAL A 56 31.34 -34.86 -9.20
N LYS A 57 31.86 -34.31 -10.28
CA LYS A 57 32.72 -34.99 -11.23
C LYS A 57 34.17 -34.69 -10.88
N ILE A 58 34.95 -35.75 -10.72
CA ILE A 58 36.37 -35.69 -10.39
C ILE A 58 37.15 -36.13 -11.61
N GLU A 59 38.13 -35.32 -12.02
CA GLU A 59 39.14 -35.70 -13.01
C GLU A 59 40.53 -35.65 -12.37
N GLY A 60 41.26 -36.76 -12.39
CA GLY A 60 42.57 -36.83 -11.75
C GLY A 60 43.34 -38.11 -12.02
N ALA A 61 44.55 -38.22 -11.45
CA ALA A 61 45.40 -39.40 -11.62
C ALA A 61 45.11 -40.44 -10.53
N LEU A 62 44.65 -41.64 -10.93
CA LEU A 62 44.47 -42.78 -10.02
C LEU A 62 45.82 -43.32 -9.52
N GLN A 63 45.94 -43.48 -8.21
CA GLN A 63 47.14 -43.95 -7.52
C GLN A 63 47.06 -45.44 -7.20
N GLY A 64 48.21 -46.07 -6.94
CA GLY A 64 48.30 -47.50 -6.62
C GLY A 64 47.60 -47.93 -5.32
N ASP A 65 47.28 -46.98 -4.43
CA ASP A 65 46.50 -47.18 -3.20
C ASP A 65 44.98 -47.01 -3.41
N GLY A 66 44.53 -46.75 -4.65
CA GLY A 66 43.13 -46.53 -4.99
C GLY A 66 42.62 -45.11 -4.78
N SER A 67 43.46 -44.18 -4.30
CA SER A 67 43.14 -42.75 -4.19
C SER A 67 43.32 -42.01 -5.53
N ILE A 68 42.72 -40.82 -5.64
CA ILE A 68 42.82 -39.97 -6.84
C ILE A 68 43.49 -38.65 -6.46
N ASN A 69 44.56 -38.28 -7.16
CA ASN A 69 45.08 -36.92 -7.08
C ASN A 69 44.29 -36.06 -8.08
N ALA A 70 43.41 -35.19 -7.59
CA ALA A 70 42.51 -34.42 -8.43
C ALA A 70 43.25 -33.31 -9.18
N ARG A 71 43.08 -33.27 -10.50
CA ARG A 71 43.44 -32.10 -11.32
C ARG A 71 42.26 -31.13 -11.35
N GLU A 72 41.05 -31.67 -11.41
CA GLU A 72 39.82 -30.91 -11.53
C GLU A 72 38.67 -31.54 -10.75
N VAL A 73 37.84 -30.68 -10.16
CA VAL A 73 36.58 -30.99 -9.49
C VAL A 73 35.52 -30.07 -10.06
N GLU A 74 34.49 -30.64 -10.67
CA GLU A 74 33.33 -29.92 -11.21
C GLU A 74 32.11 -30.31 -10.37
N VAL A 75 31.41 -29.35 -9.79
CA VAL A 75 30.16 -29.61 -9.08
C VAL A 75 29.05 -29.70 -10.12
N GLU A 76 28.50 -30.90 -10.29
CA GLU A 76 27.47 -31.22 -11.30
C GLU A 76 26.06 -31.05 -10.72
N GLN A 77 25.94 -31.26 -9.41
CA GLN A 77 24.75 -30.96 -8.65
C GLN A 77 25.18 -30.60 -7.23
N GLY A 78 24.96 -29.35 -6.81
CA GLY A 78 25.17 -28.94 -5.42
C GLY A 78 24.44 -29.87 -4.43
N ALA A 79 24.88 -29.91 -3.17
CA ALA A 79 24.27 -30.77 -2.15
C ALA A 79 22.74 -30.62 -2.18
N VAL A 80 22.05 -31.72 -2.47
CA VAL A 80 20.59 -31.72 -2.58
C VAL A 80 20.02 -31.20 -1.28
N ALA A 81 19.23 -30.13 -1.37
CA ALA A 81 18.54 -29.49 -0.26
C ALA A 81 17.60 -30.49 0.44
N GLY A 82 18.14 -31.25 1.39
CA GLY A 82 17.38 -32.09 2.32
C GLY A 82 16.89 -31.33 3.56
N GLY A 83 17.17 -30.02 3.65
CA GLY A 83 16.75 -29.18 4.77
C GLY A 83 15.62 -28.24 4.37
N THR A 84 14.68 -28.03 5.28
CA THR A 84 13.61 -27.03 5.13
C THR A 84 14.22 -25.65 4.93
N LEU A 85 13.79 -24.95 3.88
CA LEU A 85 14.12 -23.54 3.70
C LEU A 85 13.65 -22.74 4.91
N SER A 86 14.54 -21.94 5.47
CA SER A 86 14.29 -21.14 6.67
C SER A 86 14.66 -19.70 6.40
N LYS A 87 13.90 -18.79 7.01
CA LYS A 87 14.16 -17.35 6.96
C LYS A 87 14.90 -16.92 8.21
N PHE A 88 15.97 -16.17 8.03
CA PHE A 88 16.77 -15.58 9.09
C PHE A 88 16.88 -14.08 8.86
N TYR A 89 16.79 -13.31 9.94
CA TYR A 89 16.86 -11.85 9.87
C TYR A 89 17.97 -11.34 10.78
N GLY A 90 18.74 -10.38 10.31
CA GLY A 90 19.78 -9.78 11.13
C GLY A 90 20.53 -8.65 10.45
N VAL A 91 21.42 -8.01 11.19
CA VAL A 91 22.30 -6.95 10.69
C VAL A 91 23.60 -7.57 10.18
N ILE A 92 24.04 -7.19 8.98
CA ILE A 92 25.36 -7.55 8.45
C ILE A 92 26.43 -6.99 9.40
N ALA A 93 27.14 -7.86 10.10
CA ALA A 93 28.24 -7.50 10.99
C ALA A 93 29.60 -7.56 10.27
N LYS A 94 29.73 -8.38 9.23
CA LYS A 94 30.95 -8.52 8.43
C LYS A 94 30.63 -8.98 7.01
N LEU A 95 31.32 -8.43 6.03
CA LEU A 95 31.35 -8.89 4.63
C LEU A 95 32.74 -9.43 4.27
N PRO A 96 32.85 -10.25 3.20
CA PRO A 96 34.13 -10.65 2.64
C PRO A 96 34.94 -9.46 2.13
N ASP A 97 36.28 -9.57 2.16
CA ASP A 97 37.18 -8.50 1.73
C ASP A 97 37.22 -8.29 0.20
N SER A 98 36.72 -9.27 -0.59
CA SER A 98 36.82 -9.30 -2.05
C SER A 98 35.48 -9.42 -2.78
N GLY A 99 34.45 -8.72 -2.30
CA GLY A 99 33.14 -8.64 -2.96
C GLY A 99 32.01 -9.30 -2.15
N LEU A 100 30.89 -9.60 -2.81
CA LEU A 100 29.67 -10.10 -2.16
C LEU A 100 29.60 -11.64 -2.05
N ILE A 101 30.51 -12.36 -2.70
CA ILE A 101 30.58 -13.82 -2.67
C ILE A 101 31.56 -14.26 -1.57
N GLY A 102 31.15 -15.22 -0.74
CA GLY A 102 31.87 -15.65 0.45
C GLY A 102 31.03 -15.53 1.72
N ASP A 103 31.67 -15.69 2.87
CA ASP A 103 30.96 -15.74 4.16
C ASP A 103 30.60 -14.34 4.67
N TRP A 104 29.31 -14.12 4.88
CA TRP A 104 28.79 -12.95 5.56
C TRP A 104 28.54 -13.30 7.02
N THR A 105 28.82 -12.39 7.94
CA THR A 105 28.32 -12.50 9.31
C THR A 105 27.08 -11.65 9.42
N VAL A 106 25.93 -12.26 9.72
CA VAL A 106 24.65 -11.56 9.92
C VAL A 106 24.15 -11.86 11.33
N GLY A 107 24.11 -10.83 12.19
CA GLY A 107 23.97 -11.01 13.63
C GLY A 107 25.12 -11.86 14.18
N GLN A 108 24.79 -13.05 14.68
CA GLN A 108 25.77 -14.06 15.13
C GLN A 108 25.88 -15.28 14.20
N VAL A 109 25.17 -15.27 13.06
CA VAL A 109 25.11 -16.40 12.13
C VAL A 109 26.03 -16.14 10.95
N ILE A 110 26.82 -17.16 10.58
CA ILE A 110 27.59 -17.14 9.34
C ILE A 110 26.68 -17.58 8.20
N ILE A 111 26.57 -16.73 7.18
CA ILE A 111 25.77 -16.93 5.99
C ILE A 111 26.72 -17.17 4.82
N HIS A 112 26.61 -18.33 4.20
CA HIS A 112 27.40 -18.70 3.04
C HIS A 112 26.72 -18.17 1.78
N VAL A 113 27.39 -17.25 1.09
CA VAL A 113 26.89 -16.61 -0.13
C VAL A 113 27.68 -17.10 -1.34
N THR A 114 26.99 -17.64 -2.33
CA THR A 114 27.57 -18.19 -3.57
C THR A 114 27.10 -17.39 -4.77
N ALA A 115 27.69 -17.64 -5.95
CA ALA A 115 27.23 -17.01 -7.19
C ALA A 115 25.76 -17.34 -7.54
N ALA A 116 25.24 -18.48 -7.03
CA ALA A 116 23.84 -18.87 -7.18
C ALA A 116 22.90 -18.16 -6.18
N THR A 117 23.44 -17.54 -5.13
CA THR A 117 22.63 -16.81 -4.13
C THR A 117 22.05 -15.56 -4.77
N LYS A 118 20.72 -15.46 -4.82
CA LYS A 118 20.05 -14.27 -5.34
C LYS A 118 20.16 -13.12 -4.34
N ILE A 119 20.87 -12.05 -4.68
CA ILE A 119 21.01 -10.86 -3.83
C ILE A 119 20.08 -9.75 -4.34
N GLU A 120 19.02 -9.46 -3.59
CA GLU A 120 18.05 -8.39 -3.86
C GLU A 120 18.35 -7.18 -2.97
N GLN A 121 18.79 -6.07 -3.57
CA GLN A 121 19.27 -4.88 -2.85
C GLN A 121 18.15 -3.87 -2.58
N ARG A 122 17.04 -4.30 -1.95
CA ARG A 122 15.83 -3.46 -1.80
C ARG A 122 15.99 -2.30 -0.82
N ALA A 123 16.97 -2.35 0.07
CA ALA A 123 17.31 -1.28 1.02
C ALA A 123 18.75 -0.77 0.83
N GLY A 124 19.28 -0.84 -0.40
CA GLY A 124 20.64 -0.44 -0.75
C GLY A 124 21.62 -1.62 -0.83
N ALA A 125 22.86 -1.33 -1.23
CA ALA A 125 23.91 -2.33 -1.38
C ALA A 125 24.24 -3.00 -0.03
N PRO A 126 24.55 -4.30 -0.02
CA PRO A 126 24.97 -4.96 1.21
C PRO A 126 26.21 -4.27 1.79
N ALA A 127 26.11 -3.82 3.03
CA ALA A 127 27.18 -3.17 3.77
C ALA A 127 27.07 -3.53 5.26
N VAL A 128 28.19 -3.48 5.99
CA VAL A 128 28.17 -3.66 7.44
C VAL A 128 27.23 -2.63 8.08
N GLY A 129 26.31 -3.09 8.93
CA GLY A 129 25.25 -2.29 9.54
C GLY A 129 23.88 -2.38 8.85
N ILE A 130 23.80 -2.98 7.64
CA ILE A 130 22.54 -3.14 6.92
C ILE A 130 21.77 -4.37 7.44
N TYR A 131 20.46 -4.23 7.61
CA TYR A 131 19.59 -5.34 7.97
C TYR A 131 19.19 -6.15 6.74
N VAL A 132 19.15 -7.47 6.85
CA VAL A 132 18.84 -8.38 5.74
C VAL A 132 17.84 -9.45 6.18
N GLU A 133 17.01 -9.88 5.25
CA GLU A 133 16.36 -11.19 5.27
C GLU A 133 17.22 -12.15 4.45
N VAL A 134 17.62 -13.25 5.07
CA VAL A 134 18.32 -14.36 4.42
C VAL A 134 17.36 -15.54 4.36
N GLU A 135 17.11 -16.05 3.17
CA GLU A 135 16.39 -17.30 2.95
C GLU A 135 17.40 -18.36 2.54
N GLY A 136 17.46 -19.44 3.32
CA GLY A 136 18.50 -20.45 3.17
C GLY A 136 18.27 -21.71 3.99
N VAL A 137 19.11 -22.70 3.77
CA VAL A 137 19.08 -23.97 4.51
C VAL A 137 20.02 -23.84 5.71
N ARG A 138 19.50 -24.11 6.91
CA ARG A 138 20.29 -24.08 8.13
C ARG A 138 21.06 -25.38 8.31
N GLN A 139 22.37 -25.27 8.53
CA GLN A 139 23.25 -26.41 8.74
C GLN A 139 23.27 -26.85 10.21
N GLY A 140 23.68 -28.10 10.45
CA GLY A 140 23.73 -28.69 11.80
C GLY A 140 24.72 -28.00 12.75
N ASP A 141 25.68 -27.24 12.23
CA ASP A 141 26.65 -26.42 12.98
C ASP A 141 26.14 -25.00 13.30
N GLY A 142 24.93 -24.66 12.87
CA GLY A 142 24.29 -23.37 13.12
C GLY A 142 24.53 -22.30 12.04
N THR A 143 25.35 -22.57 11.03
CA THR A 143 25.53 -21.73 9.82
C THR A 143 24.35 -21.87 8.86
N MET A 144 24.31 -21.05 7.81
CA MET A 144 23.23 -21.08 6.81
C MET A 144 23.76 -20.89 5.38
N ASP A 145 23.38 -21.79 4.47
CA ASP A 145 23.61 -21.62 3.04
C ASP A 145 22.48 -20.80 2.42
N ALA A 146 22.79 -19.61 1.91
CA ALA A 146 21.78 -18.68 1.40
C ALA A 146 21.36 -19.01 -0.03
N VAL A 147 20.06 -19.16 -0.23
CA VAL A 147 19.43 -19.21 -1.56
C VAL A 147 19.08 -17.80 -2.03
N LYS A 148 18.62 -16.95 -1.11
CA LYS A 148 18.31 -15.54 -1.38
C LYS A 148 18.71 -14.66 -0.20
N ILE A 149 19.24 -13.49 -0.48
CA ILE A 149 19.46 -12.41 0.49
C ILE A 149 18.76 -11.17 0.00
N GLU A 150 17.96 -10.55 0.85
CA GLU A 150 17.27 -9.31 0.57
C GLU A 150 17.69 -8.25 1.60
N THR A 151 18.27 -7.13 1.17
CA THR A 151 18.51 -6.00 2.07
C THR A 151 17.17 -5.38 2.45
N LYS A 152 16.92 -5.28 3.76
CA LYS A 152 15.66 -4.81 4.35
C LYS A 152 15.89 -3.66 5.31
N LEU A 153 14.86 -2.85 5.49
CA LEU A 153 14.83 -1.85 6.53
C LEU A 153 14.46 -2.53 7.86
N ARG A 154 15.28 -2.36 8.90
CA ARG A 154 15.04 -2.95 10.23
C ARG A 154 13.86 -2.25 10.90
N SER A 155 12.84 -3.00 11.28
CA SER A 155 11.74 -2.45 12.10
C SER A 155 12.21 -2.30 13.55
N GLY A 156 12.26 -1.06 14.06
CA GLY A 156 12.38 -0.78 15.50
C GLY A 156 13.61 -0.01 16.04
N ASP A 157 14.36 0.77 15.24
CA ASP A 157 15.48 1.58 15.79
C ASP A 157 15.04 3.01 16.18
N THR A 158 15.08 3.32 17.47
CA THR A 158 14.50 4.53 18.10
C THR A 158 15.44 5.74 18.07
N GLY A 159 15.85 6.19 16.89
CA GLY A 159 16.68 7.39 16.77
C GLY A 159 16.75 7.97 15.35
N SER A 160 15.72 8.73 14.93
CA SER A 160 15.73 9.64 13.77
C SER A 160 16.44 9.11 12.51
N THR A 161 15.81 8.18 11.79
CA THR A 161 16.37 7.53 10.58
C THR A 161 15.30 7.18 9.54
N THR A 162 14.39 8.10 9.19
CA THR A 162 13.59 7.90 7.98
C THR A 162 14.53 7.89 6.77
N GLY A 163 14.79 6.72 6.19
CA GLY A 163 15.24 6.63 4.82
C GLY A 163 14.14 7.21 3.94
N VAL A 164 14.44 8.26 3.22
CA VAL A 164 13.51 8.94 2.31
C VAL A 164 13.94 8.58 0.90
N ARG A 165 13.03 7.93 0.18
CA ARG A 165 13.08 7.82 -1.27
C ARG A 165 11.95 8.68 -1.82
N PHE A 166 12.30 9.66 -2.65
CA PHE A 166 11.30 10.50 -3.28
C PHE A 166 11.73 10.91 -4.67
N LYS A 167 10.75 11.05 -5.55
CA LYS A 167 10.95 11.60 -6.90
C LYS A 167 10.57 13.07 -6.89
N GLY A 168 11.35 13.87 -7.59
CA GLY A 168 11.09 15.29 -7.68
C GLY A 168 11.93 15.97 -8.74
N ALA A 169 11.45 17.11 -9.23
CA ALA A 169 12.24 17.97 -10.10
C ALA A 169 13.36 18.62 -9.29
N ILE A 170 14.56 18.65 -9.86
CA ILE A 170 15.64 19.50 -9.37
C ILE A 170 15.22 20.96 -9.55
N GLU A 171 15.19 21.75 -8.48
CA GLU A 171 14.85 23.17 -8.49
C GLU A 171 16.12 24.04 -8.42
N VAL A 172 17.14 23.58 -7.68
CA VAL A 172 18.42 24.28 -7.51
C VAL A 172 19.56 23.26 -7.48
N LEU A 173 20.62 23.56 -8.23
CA LEU A 173 21.89 22.83 -8.19
C LEU A 173 22.98 23.67 -7.52
N PRO A 174 23.95 23.03 -6.84
CA PRO A 174 25.07 23.73 -6.25
C PRO A 174 26.03 24.23 -7.34
N THR A 175 26.67 25.37 -7.11
CA THR A 175 27.62 26.01 -8.05
C THR A 175 29.05 25.47 -7.93
N THR A 176 29.26 24.50 -7.05
CA THR A 176 30.54 23.85 -6.75
C THR A 176 30.87 22.75 -7.77
N SER A 177 32.16 22.53 -7.99
CA SER A 177 32.65 21.48 -8.90
C SER A 177 32.20 20.08 -8.43
N GLY A 178 31.79 19.23 -9.37
CA GLY A 178 31.35 17.85 -9.09
C GLY A 178 29.93 17.72 -8.50
N LEU A 179 29.13 18.79 -8.49
CA LEU A 179 27.75 18.84 -7.97
C LEU A 179 27.65 18.50 -6.46
N ILE A 180 28.74 18.63 -5.71
CA ILE A 180 28.78 18.37 -4.26
C ILE A 180 28.31 19.61 -3.51
N GLY A 181 27.23 19.50 -2.75
CA GLY A 181 26.66 20.60 -1.98
C GLY A 181 25.15 20.45 -1.80
N ASP A 182 24.50 21.54 -1.42
CA ASP A 182 23.07 21.55 -1.19
C ASP A 182 22.31 21.68 -2.51
N TRP A 183 21.47 20.69 -2.80
CA TRP A 183 20.50 20.69 -3.88
C TRP A 183 19.12 21.04 -3.32
N GLN A 184 18.23 21.51 -4.18
CA GLN A 184 16.80 21.61 -3.89
C GLN A 184 16.04 20.71 -4.87
N VAL A 185 15.24 19.78 -4.34
CA VAL A 185 14.46 18.83 -5.14
C VAL A 185 13.04 18.75 -4.58
N ALA A 186 12.03 19.07 -5.40
CA ALA A 186 10.62 19.16 -4.99
C ALA A 186 10.41 19.89 -3.65
N GLY A 187 11.02 21.07 -3.51
CA GLY A 187 10.97 21.89 -2.30
C GLY A 187 11.76 21.36 -1.09
N LYS A 188 12.49 20.26 -1.21
CA LYS A 188 13.29 19.67 -0.12
C LYS A 188 14.78 19.97 -0.30
N LYS A 189 15.46 20.29 0.80
CA LYS A 189 16.92 20.45 0.83
C LYS A 189 17.60 19.08 0.83
N VAL A 190 18.41 18.80 -0.18
CA VAL A 190 19.14 17.54 -0.35
C VAL A 190 20.64 17.81 -0.28
N VAL A 191 21.31 17.30 0.75
CA VAL A 191 22.74 17.43 0.97
C VAL A 191 23.46 16.33 0.20
N VAL A 192 24.23 16.72 -0.82
CA VAL A 192 25.03 15.82 -1.65
C VAL A 192 26.49 15.92 -1.22
N THR A 193 27.11 14.78 -0.92
CA THR A 193 28.51 14.70 -0.48
C THR A 193 29.34 13.89 -1.49
N ALA A 194 30.66 13.82 -1.27
CA ALA A 194 31.54 13.00 -2.10
C ALA A 194 31.23 11.49 -2.04
N THR A 195 30.44 11.03 -1.06
CA THR A 195 30.00 9.64 -0.93
C THR A 195 28.61 9.38 -1.52
N THR A 196 27.91 10.42 -1.97
CA THR A 196 26.62 10.27 -2.65
C THR A 196 26.83 9.71 -4.05
N ILE A 197 26.13 8.63 -4.38
CA ILE A 197 26.17 8.02 -5.71
C ILE A 197 25.32 8.86 -6.66
N LEU A 198 25.95 9.43 -7.69
CA LEU A 198 25.30 10.24 -8.71
C LEU A 198 25.23 9.46 -10.02
N GLN A 199 24.02 9.07 -10.44
CA GLN A 199 23.79 8.27 -11.65
C GLN A 199 22.99 9.07 -12.68
N GLN A 200 23.59 9.28 -13.85
CA GLN A 200 23.01 10.05 -14.97
C GLN A 200 22.53 9.14 -16.10
N ASN A 201 22.02 7.97 -15.76
CA ASN A 201 21.67 6.93 -16.74
C ASN A 201 20.65 7.46 -17.76
N ASP A 202 19.78 8.38 -17.32
CA ASP A 202 18.62 8.86 -18.07
C ASP A 202 18.68 10.36 -18.36
N GLY A 203 19.90 10.92 -18.41
CA GLY A 203 20.17 12.32 -18.75
C GLY A 203 20.99 13.07 -17.68
N PRO A 204 21.45 14.31 -17.99
CA PRO A 204 22.27 15.08 -17.07
C PRO A 204 21.46 15.66 -15.91
N PHE A 205 22.10 15.86 -14.76
CA PHE A 205 21.50 16.63 -13.67
C PHE A 205 21.41 18.11 -14.05
N ALA A 206 20.20 18.59 -14.33
CA ALA A 206 19.89 19.99 -14.64
C ALA A 206 18.62 20.42 -13.88
N VAL A 207 18.47 21.71 -13.62
CA VAL A 207 17.22 22.25 -13.04
C VAL A 207 16.05 21.86 -13.95
N GLY A 208 15.03 21.22 -13.38
CA GLY A 208 13.87 20.64 -14.06
C GLY A 208 13.94 19.13 -14.26
N ALA A 209 15.13 18.50 -14.18
CA ALA A 209 15.26 17.05 -14.31
C ALA A 209 14.57 16.33 -13.14
N ILE A 210 13.80 15.28 -13.45
CA ILE A 210 13.23 14.42 -12.41
C ILE A 210 14.33 13.47 -11.95
N VAL A 211 14.58 13.51 -10.66
CA VAL A 211 15.49 12.59 -10.01
C VAL A 211 14.76 11.80 -8.96
N GLU A 212 15.18 10.56 -8.81
CA GLU A 212 14.91 9.82 -7.59
C GLU A 212 16.05 10.05 -6.61
N VAL A 213 15.70 10.61 -5.45
CA VAL A 213 16.62 10.86 -4.36
C VAL A 213 16.37 9.84 -3.28
N GLU A 214 17.41 9.08 -2.96
CA GLU A 214 17.46 8.21 -1.80
C GLU A 214 18.45 8.79 -0.78
N GLY A 215 17.98 9.01 0.45
CA GLY A 215 18.81 9.61 1.48
C GLY A 215 18.22 9.47 2.88
N ARG A 216 18.89 10.05 3.87
CA ARG A 216 18.41 10.09 5.26
C ARG A 216 17.90 11.47 5.61
N LEU A 217 16.66 11.54 6.12
CA LEU A 217 16.11 12.78 6.67
C LEU A 217 16.83 13.14 7.98
N ASN A 218 17.38 14.34 8.04
CA ASN A 218 17.96 14.95 9.23
C ASN A 218 16.86 15.61 10.07
N GLN A 219 17.17 15.93 11.34
CA GLN A 219 16.24 16.58 12.26
C GLN A 219 15.81 17.99 11.79
N ASP A 220 16.60 18.65 10.95
CA ASP A 220 16.28 19.94 10.33
C ASP A 220 15.47 19.80 9.02
N MET A 221 15.01 18.59 8.71
CA MET A 221 14.29 18.21 7.48
C MET A 221 15.12 18.26 6.19
N SER A 222 16.43 18.49 6.27
CA SER A 222 17.34 18.26 5.14
C SER A 222 17.57 16.77 4.92
N ILE A 223 17.99 16.37 3.72
CA ILE A 223 18.16 14.95 3.36
C ILE A 223 19.62 14.71 2.97
N ASN A 224 20.36 13.94 3.76
CA ASN A 224 21.69 13.49 3.34
C ASN A 224 21.54 12.40 2.29
N ALA A 225 21.84 12.72 1.03
CA ALA A 225 21.64 11.80 -0.10
C ALA A 225 22.69 10.69 -0.11
N PHE A 226 22.22 9.45 -0.29
CA PHE A 226 23.04 8.28 -0.55
C PHE A 226 23.13 7.99 -2.05
N LYS A 227 22.03 8.20 -2.76
CA LYS A 227 21.95 8.06 -4.20
C LYS A 227 21.01 9.09 -4.80
N ILE A 228 21.42 9.68 -5.91
CA ILE A 228 20.55 10.45 -6.79
C ILE A 228 20.71 9.87 -8.18
N GLU A 229 19.60 9.46 -8.77
CA GLU A 229 19.55 8.90 -10.12
C GLU A 229 18.61 9.74 -10.97
N THR A 230 19.06 10.13 -12.17
CA THR A 230 18.12 10.57 -13.21
C THR A 230 17.35 9.34 -13.64
N GLU A 231 16.03 9.45 -13.64
CA GLU A 231 15.14 8.34 -13.96
C GLU A 231 14.58 8.47 -15.38
N ASP A 232 14.57 7.35 -16.10
CA ASP A 232 14.07 7.20 -17.47
C ASP A 232 12.55 7.36 -17.45
N GLY A 233 12.14 8.61 -17.49
CA GLY A 233 10.83 8.98 -17.97
C GLY A 233 10.76 8.63 -19.45
N SER A 234 10.53 7.35 -19.76
CA SER A 234 10.16 6.86 -21.10
C SER A 234 8.73 7.31 -21.46
N ASN A 235 8.52 8.62 -21.35
CA ASN A 235 7.80 9.49 -22.27
C ASN A 235 8.34 10.92 -22.08
N ASN A 236 9.38 11.23 -22.85
CA ASN A 236 9.75 12.56 -23.38
C ASN A 236 10.03 13.72 -22.42
N SER A 237 11.30 14.19 -22.43
CA SER A 237 11.78 15.59 -22.64
C SER A 237 11.06 16.78 -21.97
N GLY A 238 10.15 16.56 -21.04
CA GLY A 238 9.12 17.54 -20.70
C GLY A 238 8.29 18.00 -21.90
N GLU A 239 8.57 17.59 -23.16
CA GLU A 239 7.81 17.99 -24.33
C GLU A 239 6.48 17.27 -24.35
N ILE A 240 5.44 18.04 -24.09
CA ILE A 240 4.07 17.66 -24.33
C ILE A 240 3.70 18.05 -25.76
N TYR A 241 3.20 17.06 -26.49
CA TYR A 241 2.50 17.26 -27.76
C TYR A 241 1.02 17.08 -27.52
N PHE A 242 0.21 18.06 -27.91
CA PHE A 242 -1.24 17.92 -27.87
C PHE A 242 -1.90 18.76 -28.96
N LYS A 243 -3.06 18.28 -29.42
CA LYS A 243 -3.91 19.02 -30.33
C LYS A 243 -5.11 19.59 -29.57
N GLY A 244 -5.57 20.77 -29.95
CA GLY A 244 -6.75 21.35 -29.34
C GLY A 244 -7.23 22.61 -30.03
N SER A 245 -8.47 23.00 -29.73
CA SER A 245 -9.01 24.27 -30.20
C SER A 245 -8.49 25.40 -29.34
N ILE A 246 -8.02 26.47 -29.98
CA ILE A 246 -7.69 27.72 -29.29
C ILE A 246 -8.98 28.27 -28.64
N GLU A 247 -8.93 28.60 -27.37
CA GLU A 247 -10.03 29.19 -26.59
C GLU A 247 -9.76 30.66 -26.26
N SER A 248 -8.48 31.06 -26.16
CA SER A 248 -8.08 32.47 -26.02
C SER A 248 -6.72 32.75 -26.64
N LEU A 249 -6.54 33.98 -27.14
CA LEU A 249 -5.27 34.50 -27.68
C LEU A 249 -4.87 35.82 -27.02
N PRO A 250 -3.57 36.10 -26.91
CA PRO A 250 -3.09 37.40 -26.48
C PRO A 250 -3.36 38.46 -27.57
N SER A 251 -3.51 39.72 -27.14
CA SER A 251 -3.75 40.87 -28.02
C SER A 251 -2.47 41.44 -28.66
N THR A 252 -1.33 40.80 -28.46
CA THR A 252 -0.03 41.17 -29.03
C THR A 252 -0.01 40.94 -30.54
N PRO A 253 0.61 41.83 -31.35
CA PRO A 253 0.62 41.70 -32.81
C PRO A 253 1.27 40.42 -33.34
N ASP A 254 2.28 39.90 -32.64
CA ASP A 254 3.05 38.68 -32.94
C ASP A 254 2.52 37.43 -32.20
N ARG A 255 1.40 37.59 -31.50
CA ARG A 255 0.72 36.53 -30.71
C ARG A 255 1.61 35.89 -29.64
N THR A 256 2.71 36.53 -29.23
CA THR A 256 3.48 36.07 -28.07
C THR A 256 2.72 36.40 -26.78
N GLY A 257 2.80 35.51 -25.79
CA GLY A 257 2.03 35.59 -24.55
C GLY A 257 1.23 34.32 -24.28
N GLU A 258 0.24 34.44 -23.39
CA GLU A 258 -0.53 33.30 -22.91
C GLU A 258 -1.71 32.98 -23.82
N TRP A 259 -1.77 31.72 -24.28
CA TRP A 259 -2.88 31.16 -25.03
C TRP A 259 -3.62 30.17 -24.12
N VAL A 260 -4.90 29.94 -24.40
CA VAL A 260 -5.63 28.78 -23.85
C VAL A 260 -6.00 27.89 -25.02
N VAL A 261 -5.67 26.60 -24.95
CA VAL A 261 -5.95 25.60 -25.98
C VAL A 261 -6.57 24.38 -25.31
N SER A 262 -7.85 24.11 -25.60
CA SER A 262 -8.64 23.04 -24.97
C SER A 262 -8.51 23.02 -23.44
N GLY A 263 -8.71 24.17 -22.80
CA GLY A 263 -8.60 24.36 -21.35
C GLY A 263 -7.17 24.41 -20.80
N ARG A 264 -6.13 24.30 -21.62
CA ARG A 264 -4.72 24.30 -21.19
C ARG A 264 -4.04 25.63 -21.48
N LYS A 265 -3.29 26.13 -20.51
CA LYS A 265 -2.47 27.33 -20.64
C LYS A 265 -1.21 27.04 -21.45
N VAL A 266 -0.98 27.74 -22.54
CA VAL A 266 0.20 27.62 -23.41
C VAL A 266 0.94 28.96 -23.47
N ILE A 267 2.20 28.97 -23.08
CA ILE A 267 3.07 30.15 -23.10
C ILE A 267 3.83 30.16 -24.43
N VAL A 268 3.48 31.12 -25.30
CA VAL A 268 4.15 31.32 -26.59
C VAL A 268 5.15 32.46 -26.45
N THR A 269 6.40 32.23 -26.82
CA THR A 269 7.49 33.21 -26.73
C THR A 269 8.05 33.54 -28.11
N VAL A 270 8.96 34.51 -28.19
CA VAL A 270 9.69 34.83 -29.42
C VAL A 270 10.53 33.67 -29.96
N ASN A 271 10.85 32.68 -29.11
CA ASN A 271 11.61 31.48 -29.49
C ASN A 271 10.69 30.33 -29.91
N THR A 272 9.37 30.49 -29.79
CA THR A 272 8.39 29.48 -30.20
C THR A 272 8.22 29.52 -31.71
N GLU A 273 8.39 28.38 -32.37
CA GLU A 273 8.15 28.25 -33.80
C GLU A 273 6.64 28.31 -34.09
N GLN A 274 6.18 29.38 -34.74
CA GLN A 274 4.77 29.58 -35.10
C GLN A 274 4.55 29.28 -36.58
N ARG A 275 3.68 28.32 -36.90
CA ARG A 275 3.35 27.94 -38.29
C ARG A 275 1.84 28.06 -38.57
N THR A 276 1.49 28.83 -39.60
CA THR A 276 0.11 29.15 -39.99
C THR A 276 -0.25 28.61 -41.38
N GLU A 277 0.36 27.47 -41.73
CA GLU A 277 0.22 26.81 -43.04
C GLU A 277 -1.24 26.48 -43.38
N ASP A 278 -2.09 26.30 -42.36
CA ASP A 278 -3.50 25.92 -42.45
C ASP A 278 -4.48 27.04 -42.03
N GLY A 279 -4.00 28.29 -41.96
CA GLY A 279 -4.78 29.48 -41.65
C GLY A 279 -4.23 30.32 -40.49
N PRO A 280 -4.79 31.51 -40.22
CA PRO A 280 -4.34 32.35 -39.11
C PRO A 280 -4.78 31.76 -37.76
N PHE A 281 -3.97 31.97 -36.72
CA PHE A 281 -4.39 31.65 -35.36
C PHE A 281 -5.60 32.51 -34.95
N ALA A 282 -6.70 31.86 -34.61
CA ALA A 282 -7.92 32.48 -34.11
C ALA A 282 -8.59 31.56 -33.07
N VAL A 283 -9.36 32.15 -32.15
CA VAL A 283 -10.17 31.37 -31.20
C VAL A 283 -11.12 30.46 -31.98
N GLY A 284 -11.13 29.18 -31.63
CA GLY A 284 -11.86 28.10 -32.28
C GLY A 284 -11.04 27.27 -33.28
N VAL A 285 -9.89 27.76 -33.74
CA VAL A 285 -8.99 27.06 -34.67
C VAL A 285 -8.27 25.93 -33.94
N PHE A 286 -8.16 24.76 -34.60
CA PHE A 286 -7.42 23.63 -34.06
C PHE A 286 -5.93 23.81 -34.34
N VAL A 287 -5.12 23.56 -33.32
CA VAL A 287 -3.67 23.67 -33.40
C VAL A 287 -3.02 22.43 -32.81
N GLU A 288 -1.87 22.08 -33.39
CA GLU A 288 -0.86 21.23 -32.78
C GLU A 288 0.08 22.08 -31.94
N VAL A 289 0.23 21.72 -30.68
CA VAL A 289 1.14 22.37 -29.73
C VAL A 289 2.18 21.36 -29.31
N GLU A 290 3.45 21.71 -29.49
CA GLU A 290 4.62 20.97 -29.00
C GLU A 290 5.42 21.91 -28.09
N GLY A 291 5.71 21.49 -26.86
CA GLY A 291 6.43 22.36 -25.92
C GLY A 291 6.58 21.75 -24.55
N THR A 292 7.30 22.42 -23.65
CA THR A 292 7.67 21.83 -22.36
C THR A 292 6.63 22.13 -21.28
N LEU A 293 6.08 21.11 -20.62
CA LEU A 293 5.18 21.29 -19.48
C LEU A 293 5.93 21.91 -18.28
N GLN A 294 5.40 22.99 -17.73
CA GLN A 294 5.95 23.76 -16.61
C GLN A 294 5.34 23.30 -15.28
N ALA A 295 5.96 23.69 -14.15
CA ALA A 295 5.55 23.29 -12.81
C ALA A 295 4.12 23.76 -12.42
N ASP A 296 3.63 24.85 -13.01
CA ASP A 296 2.27 25.37 -12.85
C ASP A 296 1.24 24.71 -13.79
N ARG A 297 1.65 23.66 -14.52
CA ARG A 297 0.91 22.94 -15.57
C ARG A 297 0.63 23.74 -16.84
N SER A 298 1.25 24.92 -17.02
CA SER A 298 1.29 25.59 -18.31
C SER A 298 2.29 24.90 -19.26
N VAL A 299 2.16 25.12 -20.56
CA VAL A 299 3.06 24.55 -21.58
C VAL A 299 3.89 25.67 -22.20
N LEU A 300 5.20 25.67 -22.01
CA LEU A 300 6.12 26.56 -22.73
C LEU A 300 6.30 26.03 -24.15
N ALA A 301 5.63 26.65 -25.11
CA ALA A 301 5.60 26.16 -26.48
C ALA A 301 6.98 26.26 -27.16
N LYS A 302 7.43 25.15 -27.71
CA LYS A 302 8.55 25.09 -28.65
C LYS A 302 8.05 25.33 -30.08
N LYS A 303 6.85 24.81 -30.40
CA LYS A 303 6.17 24.98 -31.67
C LYS A 303 4.66 25.02 -31.49
N VAL A 304 4.01 25.91 -32.23
CA VAL A 304 2.55 25.90 -32.41
C VAL A 304 2.25 25.96 -33.90
N LYS A 305 1.49 24.99 -34.39
CA LYS A 305 1.12 24.88 -35.80
C LYS A 305 -0.41 24.81 -35.92
N THR A 306 -1.00 25.63 -36.78
CA THR A 306 -2.39 25.39 -37.21
C THR A 306 -2.46 24.05 -37.91
N ASP A 307 -3.42 23.22 -37.51
CA ASP A 307 -3.54 21.86 -38.01
C ASP A 307 -4.93 21.63 -38.60
N ASP A 308 -4.93 21.19 -39.85
CA ASP A 308 -6.09 20.93 -40.70
C ASP A 308 -6.54 19.45 -40.67
N ASP A 309 -6.42 18.76 -39.52
CA ASP A 309 -6.96 17.39 -39.34
C ASP A 309 -8.51 17.31 -39.44
N ARG A 310 -9.15 18.39 -39.92
CA ARG A 310 -10.55 18.44 -40.36
C ARG A 310 -10.70 19.11 -41.73
N ASN A 311 -9.77 18.85 -42.65
CA ASN A 311 -9.86 19.36 -44.01
C ASN A 311 -11.11 18.84 -44.74
N VAL A 312 -12.19 19.62 -44.65
CA VAL A 312 -13.16 19.76 -45.73
C VAL A 312 -13.43 21.25 -45.93
N GLY A 313 -12.56 21.89 -46.72
CA GLY A 313 -12.97 22.93 -47.65
C GLY A 313 -13.04 24.37 -47.12
N GLY A 314 -11.87 25.01 -47.08
CA GLY A 314 -11.68 26.35 -47.64
C GLY A 314 -12.70 27.44 -47.31
N ASN A 315 -12.80 27.83 -46.04
CA ASN A 315 -13.14 29.21 -45.65
C ASN A 315 -12.75 29.46 -44.17
N PRO A 316 -11.77 30.32 -43.85
CA PRO A 316 -11.35 30.57 -42.47
C PRO A 316 -12.54 31.11 -41.67
N GLY A 317 -12.93 30.37 -40.63
CA GLY A 317 -14.06 30.70 -39.75
C GLY A 317 -15.23 29.73 -39.79
N PHE A 318 -15.22 28.68 -40.62
CA PHE A 318 -16.29 27.67 -40.65
C PHE A 318 -15.97 26.46 -39.75
N VAL A 319 -16.89 26.05 -38.88
CA VAL A 319 -16.73 24.96 -37.89
C VAL A 319 -17.84 23.92 -38.00
N LYS A 320 -17.49 22.66 -37.77
CA LYS A 320 -18.41 21.51 -37.67
C LYS A 320 -18.21 20.76 -36.35
N PHE A 321 -19.27 20.50 -35.59
CA PHE A 321 -19.20 19.77 -34.31
C PHE A 321 -20.50 19.01 -33.97
N TYR A 322 -20.43 18.07 -33.02
CA TYR A 322 -21.58 17.33 -32.49
C TYR A 322 -21.83 17.69 -31.03
N GLY A 323 -23.09 17.69 -30.60
CA GLY A 323 -23.42 17.86 -29.18
C GLY A 323 -24.89 17.62 -28.88
N VAL A 324 -25.24 17.68 -27.60
CA VAL A 324 -26.61 17.49 -27.10
C VAL A 324 -27.28 18.84 -26.92
N ILE A 325 -28.53 18.98 -27.36
CA ILE A 325 -29.31 20.20 -27.15
C ILE A 325 -29.65 20.32 -25.65
N GLU A 326 -29.13 21.34 -24.99
CA GLU A 326 -29.32 21.61 -23.56
C GLU A 326 -30.28 22.77 -23.30
N ALA A 327 -30.38 23.72 -24.24
CA ALA A 327 -31.37 24.79 -24.20
C ALA A 327 -31.84 25.17 -25.62
N LEU A 328 -33.13 25.52 -25.71
CA LEU A 328 -33.77 26.02 -26.93
C LEU A 328 -34.40 27.40 -26.65
N PRO A 329 -34.62 28.22 -27.68
CA PRO A 329 -35.36 29.48 -27.56
C PRO A 329 -36.77 29.27 -27.01
N ALA A 330 -37.29 30.26 -26.28
CA ALA A 330 -38.61 30.19 -25.63
C ALA A 330 -39.79 30.02 -26.61
N SER A 331 -39.61 30.38 -27.88
CA SER A 331 -40.61 30.16 -28.93
C SER A 331 -39.94 29.95 -30.29
N GLY A 332 -40.29 28.87 -30.97
CA GLY A 332 -39.72 28.51 -32.28
C GLY A 332 -38.29 27.96 -32.20
N LEU A 333 -37.67 27.75 -33.36
CA LEU A 333 -36.32 27.18 -33.48
C LEU A 333 -35.24 28.24 -33.78
N THR A 334 -35.63 29.49 -33.99
CA THR A 334 -34.74 30.63 -34.26
C THR A 334 -34.38 31.33 -32.96
N GLY A 335 -33.08 31.55 -32.72
CA GLY A 335 -32.53 32.14 -31.50
C GLY A 335 -31.29 31.39 -31.00
N GLU A 336 -30.88 31.70 -29.77
CA GLU A 336 -29.72 31.05 -29.14
C GLU A 336 -30.08 29.64 -28.68
N TRP A 337 -29.30 28.66 -29.13
CA TRP A 337 -29.31 27.29 -28.61
C TRP A 337 -28.07 27.08 -27.75
N ILE A 338 -28.18 26.24 -26.72
CA ILE A 338 -27.03 25.71 -26.00
C ILE A 338 -26.86 24.25 -26.40
N ILE A 339 -25.71 23.91 -26.96
CA ILE A 339 -25.38 22.56 -27.41
C ILE A 339 -24.07 22.12 -26.75
N SER A 340 -24.15 21.19 -25.80
CA SER A 340 -23.02 20.75 -24.98
C SER A 340 -22.20 21.93 -24.42
N GLY A 341 -22.88 22.88 -23.79
CA GLY A 341 -22.31 24.10 -23.22
C GLY A 341 -21.95 25.20 -24.23
N ARG A 342 -22.06 24.98 -25.55
CA ARG A 342 -21.68 25.97 -26.57
C ARG A 342 -22.89 26.76 -27.10
N LYS A 343 -22.73 28.08 -27.19
CA LYS A 343 -23.74 28.97 -27.78
C LYS A 343 -23.77 28.86 -29.30
N VAL A 344 -24.95 28.55 -29.82
CA VAL A 344 -25.19 28.45 -31.26
C VAL A 344 -26.34 29.38 -31.64
N GLN A 345 -26.04 30.40 -32.45
CA GLN A 345 -27.03 31.31 -32.99
C GLN A 345 -27.68 30.70 -34.23
N VAL A 346 -28.97 30.41 -34.13
CA VAL A 346 -29.78 29.82 -35.19
C VAL A 346 -30.68 30.91 -35.77
N SER A 347 -30.57 31.17 -37.07
CA SER A 347 -31.37 32.17 -37.76
C SER A 347 -32.38 31.52 -38.72
N ALA A 348 -33.24 32.32 -39.36
CA ALA A 348 -34.12 31.82 -40.42
C ALA A 348 -33.36 31.29 -41.65
N GLN A 349 -32.06 31.59 -41.76
CA GLN A 349 -31.17 31.09 -42.82
C GLN A 349 -30.48 29.77 -42.44
N THR A 350 -30.55 29.33 -41.19
CA THR A 350 -29.97 28.05 -40.75
C THR A 350 -30.83 26.89 -41.27
N LYS A 351 -30.22 25.97 -42.02
CA LYS A 351 -30.90 24.76 -42.50
C LYS A 351 -30.99 23.74 -41.36
N ILE A 352 -32.20 23.48 -40.87
CA ILE A 352 -32.43 22.48 -39.81
C ILE A 352 -32.97 21.19 -40.45
N LYS A 353 -32.16 20.13 -40.43
CA LYS A 353 -32.52 18.81 -40.96
C LYS A 353 -33.06 17.93 -39.82
N GLN A 354 -34.35 17.63 -39.87
CA GLN A 354 -35.08 16.79 -38.91
C GLN A 354 -35.44 15.40 -39.46
N GLU A 355 -34.77 14.97 -40.53
CA GLU A 355 -35.06 13.70 -41.23
C GLU A 355 -34.88 12.47 -40.34
N ARG A 356 -34.00 12.56 -39.33
CA ARG A 356 -33.74 11.47 -38.36
C ARG A 356 -34.32 11.74 -36.98
N GLY A 357 -35.16 12.76 -36.78
CA GLY A 357 -35.78 13.06 -35.48
C GLY A 357 -36.20 14.53 -35.31
N THR A 358 -36.96 14.80 -34.24
CA THR A 358 -37.41 16.17 -33.93
C THR A 358 -36.41 16.92 -33.05
N VAL A 359 -36.32 18.24 -33.23
CA VAL A 359 -35.52 19.11 -32.37
C VAL A 359 -36.22 19.24 -31.01
N VAL A 360 -35.66 18.58 -29.99
CA VAL A 360 -36.09 18.69 -28.59
C VAL A 360 -34.86 18.63 -27.68
N LEU A 361 -35.00 19.11 -26.44
CA LEU A 361 -33.93 19.03 -25.43
C LEU A 361 -33.48 17.58 -25.22
N GLY A 362 -32.17 17.37 -25.05
CA GLY A 362 -31.54 16.07 -24.85
C GLY A 362 -31.19 15.31 -26.14
N VAL A 363 -31.58 15.81 -27.32
CA VAL A 363 -31.25 15.16 -28.60
C VAL A 363 -29.86 15.55 -29.08
N ARG A 364 -29.13 14.58 -29.64
CA ARG A 364 -27.83 14.81 -30.27
C ARG A 364 -27.98 15.38 -31.67
N VAL A 365 -27.25 16.45 -31.94
CA VAL A 365 -27.20 17.14 -33.23
C VAL A 365 -25.78 17.27 -33.74
N GLU A 366 -25.66 17.43 -35.05
CA GLU A 366 -24.47 17.90 -35.75
C GLU A 366 -24.72 19.36 -36.16
N VAL A 367 -23.76 20.25 -35.93
CA VAL A 367 -23.84 21.68 -36.21
C VAL A 367 -22.71 22.06 -37.16
N GLU A 368 -23.05 22.76 -38.22
CA GLU A 368 -22.12 23.42 -39.14
C GLU A 368 -22.40 24.92 -39.16
N GLY A 369 -21.39 25.77 -39.02
CA GLY A 369 -21.59 27.21 -38.99
C GLY A 369 -20.33 28.05 -38.91
N GLN A 370 -20.48 29.37 -38.95
CA GLN A 370 -19.37 30.30 -38.80
C GLN A 370 -19.06 30.53 -37.32
N SER A 371 -17.85 30.22 -36.89
CA SER A 371 -17.36 30.54 -35.54
C SER A 371 -17.13 32.05 -35.41
N GLN A 372 -17.50 32.60 -34.25
CA GLN A 372 -17.25 33.98 -33.87
C GLN A 372 -16.04 34.09 -32.95
N SER A 373 -15.54 35.31 -32.76
CA SER A 373 -14.38 35.61 -31.91
C SER A 373 -14.62 35.32 -30.42
N ASP A 374 -15.88 35.23 -29.99
CA ASP A 374 -16.28 34.90 -28.61
C ASP A 374 -16.51 33.39 -28.39
N GLY A 375 -16.20 32.55 -29.39
CA GLY A 375 -16.37 31.10 -29.34
C GLY A 375 -17.77 30.59 -29.69
N SER A 376 -18.76 31.49 -29.87
CA SER A 376 -20.10 31.14 -30.35
C SER A 376 -20.09 30.77 -31.84
N VAL A 377 -21.17 30.13 -32.32
CA VAL A 377 -21.29 29.70 -33.72
C VAL A 377 -22.58 30.24 -34.33
N ILE A 378 -22.49 30.97 -35.43
CA ILE A 378 -23.65 31.26 -36.31
C ILE A 378 -23.89 30.03 -37.17
N ALA A 379 -24.96 29.28 -36.90
CA ALA A 379 -25.24 28.04 -37.60
C ALA A 379 -25.68 28.27 -39.05
N ARG A 380 -25.05 27.57 -39.98
CA ARG A 380 -25.51 27.41 -41.36
C ARG A 380 -26.40 26.20 -41.51
N GLU A 381 -26.07 25.10 -40.84
CA GLU A 381 -26.84 23.85 -40.88
C GLU A 381 -26.81 23.16 -39.51
N ILE A 382 -27.94 22.59 -39.10
CA ILE A 382 -28.06 21.71 -37.94
C ILE A 382 -28.79 20.45 -38.37
N GLU A 383 -28.18 19.28 -38.17
CA GLU A 383 -28.81 17.99 -38.46
C GLU A 383 -29.05 17.21 -37.17
N VAL A 384 -30.30 16.81 -36.95
CA VAL A 384 -30.69 15.91 -35.87
C VAL A 384 -30.17 14.51 -36.17
N LYS A 385 -29.41 13.92 -35.24
CA LYS A 385 -28.76 12.61 -35.44
C LYS A 385 -29.44 11.44 -34.72
N GLY A 386 -30.57 11.64 -34.04
CA GLY A 386 -31.31 10.58 -33.34
C GLY A 386 -32.85 10.72 -33.39
N SER A 387 -33.55 9.59 -33.46
CA SER A 387 -35.01 9.50 -33.63
C SER A 387 -35.76 9.60 -32.31
N SER A 388 -36.78 10.45 -32.28
CA SER A 388 -37.83 10.46 -31.26
C SER A 388 -38.77 9.27 -31.47
N SER A 389 -38.68 8.21 -30.66
CA SER A 389 -39.83 7.34 -30.39
C SER A 389 -40.49 7.81 -29.10
N GLY A 390 -41.73 8.28 -29.23
CA GLY A 390 -42.47 9.03 -28.22
C GLY A 390 -42.71 8.31 -26.89
N GLY A 391 -42.76 9.14 -25.85
CA GLY A 391 -43.01 8.78 -24.46
C GLY A 391 -41.83 9.22 -23.61
N THR A 392 -41.92 10.42 -23.02
CA THR A 392 -41.13 10.89 -21.86
C THR A 392 -39.74 10.24 -21.75
N GLY A 393 -38.76 10.82 -22.45
CA GLY A 393 -37.50 10.16 -22.76
C GLY A 393 -36.83 9.56 -21.54
N ARG A 394 -36.59 8.24 -21.60
CA ARG A 394 -35.75 7.57 -20.63
C ARG A 394 -34.37 8.22 -20.69
N ILE A 395 -34.00 8.93 -19.64
CA ILE A 395 -32.73 9.61 -19.51
C ILE A 395 -31.80 8.77 -18.63
N GLU A 396 -30.55 8.67 -19.06
CA GLU A 396 -29.44 8.17 -18.26
C GLU A 396 -28.44 9.32 -18.13
N PHE A 397 -28.13 9.70 -16.90
CA PHE A 397 -27.12 10.71 -16.66
C PHE A 397 -26.33 10.40 -15.39
N TYR A 398 -25.12 10.95 -15.34
CA TYR A 398 -24.24 10.82 -14.19
C TYR A 398 -24.15 12.18 -13.49
N GLY A 399 -24.09 12.17 -12.16
CA GLY A 399 -23.96 13.41 -11.41
C GLY A 399 -23.70 13.19 -9.93
N THR A 400 -23.32 14.26 -9.25
CA THR A 400 -23.06 14.28 -7.81
C THR A 400 -24.34 14.60 -7.07
N ILE A 401 -24.66 13.84 -6.02
CA ILE A 401 -25.76 14.18 -5.11
C ILE A 401 -25.39 15.47 -4.36
N GLU A 402 -26.19 16.52 -4.50
CA GLU A 402 -26.01 17.81 -3.82
C GLU A 402 -26.97 17.98 -2.64
N ALA A 403 -28.12 17.30 -2.68
CA ALA A 403 -29.09 17.27 -1.58
C ALA A 403 -29.87 15.95 -1.56
N LEU A 404 -30.12 15.44 -0.36
CA LEU A 404 -30.97 14.28 -0.09
C LEU A 404 -32.23 14.72 0.66
N PRO A 405 -33.33 13.95 0.55
CA PRO A 405 -34.53 14.20 1.35
C PRO A 405 -34.23 13.94 2.84
N ALA A 406 -34.99 14.57 3.73
CA ALA A 406 -34.85 14.42 5.19
C ALA A 406 -35.38 13.06 5.72
N THR A 407 -35.68 12.12 4.83
CA THR A 407 -36.24 10.80 5.13
C THR A 407 -35.14 9.75 5.24
N THR A 408 -35.33 8.76 6.12
CA THR A 408 -34.34 7.70 6.38
C THR A 408 -34.31 6.60 5.30
N ASP A 409 -35.37 6.49 4.50
CA ASP A 409 -35.49 5.56 3.37
C ASP A 409 -35.02 6.16 2.03
N PHE A 410 -34.62 7.43 2.04
CA PHE A 410 -34.23 8.23 0.88
C PHE A 410 -35.34 8.45 -0.16
N VAL A 411 -36.60 8.21 0.20
CA VAL A 411 -37.76 8.51 -0.65
C VAL A 411 -38.05 10.01 -0.59
N GLY A 412 -38.14 10.66 -1.75
CA GLY A 412 -38.32 12.10 -1.87
C GLY A 412 -37.46 12.71 -2.98
N ALA A 413 -37.47 14.04 -3.07
CA ALA A 413 -36.71 14.76 -4.08
C ALA A 413 -35.21 14.80 -3.71
N TRP A 414 -34.37 14.39 -4.64
CA TRP A 414 -32.91 14.54 -4.59
C TRP A 414 -32.50 15.68 -5.51
N THR A 415 -31.38 16.33 -5.20
CA THR A 415 -30.68 17.21 -6.14
C THR A 415 -29.42 16.50 -6.61
N VAL A 416 -29.27 16.29 -7.92
CA VAL A 416 -28.09 15.64 -8.53
C VAL A 416 -27.55 16.55 -9.63
N SER A 417 -26.37 17.13 -9.41
CA SER A 417 -25.74 18.10 -10.32
C SER A 417 -26.71 19.18 -10.82
N GLY A 418 -27.42 19.83 -9.88
CA GLY A 418 -28.43 20.86 -10.14
C GLY A 418 -29.77 20.37 -10.70
N LYS A 419 -29.96 19.07 -10.96
CA LYS A 419 -31.23 18.51 -11.44
C LYS A 419 -32.06 17.92 -10.30
N THR A 420 -33.37 18.09 -10.37
CA THR A 420 -34.30 17.45 -9.42
C THR A 420 -34.58 16.02 -9.87
N VAL A 421 -34.27 15.05 -9.00
CA VAL A 421 -34.53 13.62 -9.21
C VAL A 421 -35.57 13.16 -8.18
N ASN A 422 -36.76 12.82 -8.64
CA ASN A 422 -37.84 12.31 -7.82
C ASN A 422 -37.62 10.81 -7.57
N VAL A 423 -37.43 10.43 -6.31
CA VAL A 423 -37.26 9.05 -5.86
C VAL A 423 -38.52 8.62 -5.12
N ASP A 424 -39.12 7.52 -5.54
CA ASP A 424 -40.28 6.92 -4.90
C ASP A 424 -39.99 5.49 -4.44
N ALA A 425 -40.98 4.85 -3.79
CA ALA A 425 -40.85 3.48 -3.29
C ALA A 425 -40.61 2.42 -4.38
N THR A 426 -40.79 2.77 -5.65
CA THR A 426 -40.54 1.90 -6.80
C THR A 426 -39.17 2.12 -7.45
N THR A 427 -38.45 3.19 -7.08
CA THR A 427 -37.08 3.45 -7.54
C THR A 427 -36.11 2.42 -6.97
N PHE A 428 -35.38 1.72 -7.84
CA PHE A 428 -34.37 0.76 -7.41
C PHE A 428 -33.01 1.44 -7.14
N ILE A 429 -32.62 1.52 -5.86
CA ILE A 429 -31.35 2.13 -5.44
C ILE A 429 -30.31 1.02 -5.22
N LYS A 430 -29.35 0.90 -6.14
CA LYS A 430 -28.22 -0.03 -6.01
C LYS A 430 -27.10 0.58 -5.19
N ARG A 431 -26.71 -0.11 -4.12
CA ARG A 431 -25.72 0.35 -3.11
C ARG A 431 -24.51 -0.57 -2.98
N GLU A 432 -24.26 -1.42 -3.98
CA GLU A 432 -23.49 -2.66 -3.86
C GLU A 432 -22.17 -2.56 -3.07
N TYR A 433 -21.45 -1.43 -3.05
CA TYR A 433 -20.32 -1.20 -2.13
C TYR A 433 -20.12 0.27 -1.72
N ARG A 434 -21.14 1.14 -1.81
CA ARG A 434 -20.96 2.60 -1.66
C ARG A 434 -22.16 3.29 -0.98
N PRO A 435 -21.95 4.21 -0.02
CA PRO A 435 -23.04 4.89 0.68
C PRO A 435 -23.78 5.90 -0.21
N VAL A 436 -25.10 6.00 -0.02
CA VAL A 436 -25.92 7.09 -0.56
C VAL A 436 -25.80 8.27 0.39
N ALA A 437 -25.08 9.31 -0.02
CA ALA A 437 -24.85 10.51 0.79
C ALA A 437 -24.69 11.74 -0.13
N VAL A 438 -24.90 12.93 0.41
CA VAL A 438 -24.55 14.18 -0.28
C VAL A 438 -23.05 14.15 -0.60
N GLY A 439 -22.71 14.31 -1.87
CA GLY A 439 -21.39 14.20 -2.46
C GLY A 439 -21.19 12.93 -3.30
N SER A 440 -22.02 11.89 -3.18
CA SER A 440 -21.86 10.64 -3.93
C SER A 440 -22.06 10.87 -5.44
N PHE A 441 -21.23 10.23 -6.27
CA PHE A 441 -21.42 10.20 -7.72
C PHE A 441 -22.33 9.03 -8.10
N VAL A 442 -23.44 9.35 -8.77
CA VAL A 442 -24.48 8.39 -9.13
C VAL A 442 -24.71 8.37 -10.63
N GLU A 443 -25.09 7.20 -11.13
CA GLU A 443 -25.78 7.05 -12.41
C GLU A 443 -27.28 7.00 -12.12
N VAL A 444 -28.05 7.88 -12.76
CA VAL A 444 -29.51 7.95 -12.62
C VAL A 444 -30.13 7.55 -13.96
N LYS A 445 -30.99 6.53 -13.93
CA LYS A 445 -31.83 6.12 -15.07
C LYS A 445 -33.28 6.38 -14.72
N GLY A 446 -33.96 7.21 -15.49
CA GLY A 446 -35.32 7.63 -15.17
C GLY A 446 -36.07 8.22 -16.35
N ILE A 447 -37.24 8.79 -16.08
CA ILE A 447 -38.11 9.42 -17.07
C ILE A 447 -38.01 10.94 -16.88
N LEU A 448 -37.46 11.65 -17.86
CA LEU A 448 -37.42 13.12 -17.87
C LEU A 448 -38.84 13.68 -18.05
N GLN A 449 -39.25 14.56 -17.13
CA GLN A 449 -40.53 15.23 -17.13
C GLN A 449 -40.45 16.55 -17.92
N SER A 450 -41.62 17.10 -18.29
CA SER A 450 -41.71 18.36 -19.04
C SER A 450 -41.19 19.58 -18.30
N ASP A 451 -41.10 19.52 -16.96
CA ASP A 451 -40.55 20.57 -16.09
C ASP A 451 -39.03 20.44 -15.87
N GLY A 452 -38.39 19.44 -16.48
CA GLY A 452 -36.95 19.17 -16.35
C GLY A 452 -36.56 18.30 -15.16
N SER A 453 -37.51 17.90 -14.30
CA SER A 453 -37.29 16.91 -13.24
C SER A 453 -37.26 15.48 -13.79
N ILE A 454 -36.73 14.53 -13.02
CA ILE A 454 -36.54 13.14 -13.47
C ILE A 454 -37.19 12.20 -12.46
N ASN A 455 -38.13 11.38 -12.91
CA ASN A 455 -38.67 10.29 -12.10
C ASN A 455 -37.71 9.09 -12.21
N ALA A 456 -36.98 8.78 -11.15
CA ALA A 456 -35.95 7.76 -11.18
C ALA A 456 -36.54 6.34 -11.17
N ALA A 457 -36.10 5.51 -12.11
CA ALA A 457 -36.37 4.08 -12.09
C ALA A 457 -35.22 3.32 -11.41
N VAL A 458 -33.98 3.73 -11.66
CA VAL A 458 -32.77 3.16 -11.04
C VAL A 458 -31.81 4.28 -10.67
N ILE A 459 -31.24 4.19 -9.48
CA ILE A 459 -30.08 4.99 -9.08
C ILE A 459 -28.97 4.02 -8.68
N GLU A 460 -27.82 4.13 -9.32
CA GLU A 460 -26.66 3.31 -9.01
C GLU A 460 -25.55 4.22 -8.46
N VAL A 461 -25.12 3.96 -7.22
CA VAL A 461 -24.00 4.69 -6.64
C VAL A 461 -22.71 4.19 -7.27
N LYS A 462 -22.16 5.01 -8.18
CA LYS A 462 -20.88 4.72 -8.85
C LYS A 462 -19.72 5.01 -7.92
N GLN A 463 -19.84 6.05 -7.10
CA GLN A 463 -18.81 6.46 -6.15
C GLN A 463 -19.42 7.17 -4.93
N GLY A 464 -18.80 7.07 -3.75
CA GLY A 464 -19.27 7.71 -2.51
C GLY A 464 -18.93 9.22 -2.44
N PRO A 465 -19.32 9.92 -1.37
CA PRO A 465 -19.05 11.35 -1.27
C PRO A 465 -17.54 11.65 -1.18
N GLY A 466 -17.08 12.57 -2.03
CA GLY A 466 -15.68 13.02 -2.09
C GLY A 466 -14.80 12.37 -3.16
N SER A 467 -15.36 11.65 -4.14
CA SER A 467 -14.60 10.98 -5.21
C SER A 467 -14.55 11.73 -6.56
N GLY A 468 -15.23 12.87 -6.68
CA GLY A 468 -15.29 13.70 -7.90
C GLY A 468 -14.45 14.97 -7.76
N GLY A 469 -13.16 14.85 -8.12
CA GLY A 469 -12.10 15.83 -7.85
C GLY A 469 -11.08 15.15 -6.96
N PHE A 470 -9.80 15.15 -7.34
CA PHE A 470 -8.73 14.74 -6.44
C PHE A 470 -8.63 15.77 -5.30
N MET A 471 -9.58 15.78 -4.36
CA MET A 471 -9.14 15.69 -2.97
C MET A 471 -8.66 14.26 -2.84
N THR A 472 -7.37 14.06 -3.07
CA THR A 472 -6.68 12.93 -2.47
C THR A 472 -7.07 12.96 -0.99
N LEU A 473 -7.93 12.04 -0.54
CA LEU A 473 -7.90 11.63 0.86
C LEU A 473 -6.51 11.02 1.03
N SER A 474 -5.53 11.88 1.33
CA SER A 474 -4.11 11.52 1.25
C SER A 474 -3.72 10.58 2.38
N ASN A 475 -4.58 10.36 3.36
CA ASN A 475 -4.32 9.51 4.50
C ASN A 475 -5.35 8.38 4.54
N GLN A 476 -4.92 7.16 4.25
CA GLN A 476 -5.63 5.96 4.64
C GLN A 476 -5.19 5.54 6.05
N SER A 477 -6.13 5.05 6.85
CA SER A 477 -5.85 4.50 8.17
C SER A 477 -6.10 3.00 8.15
N THR A 478 -5.15 2.22 8.64
CA THR A 478 -5.32 0.77 8.82
C THR A 478 -5.70 0.52 10.26
N SER A 479 -6.88 -0.05 10.48
CA SER A 479 -7.32 -0.47 11.81
C SER A 479 -7.01 -1.95 12.04
N VAL A 480 -6.49 -2.27 13.21
CA VAL A 480 -6.12 -3.64 13.63
C VAL A 480 -6.41 -3.82 15.11
N SER A 481 -6.47 -5.07 15.59
CA SER A 481 -6.47 -5.36 17.03
C SER A 481 -5.28 -4.67 17.70
N ALA A 482 -5.54 -3.96 18.80
CA ALA A 482 -4.48 -3.32 19.57
C ALA A 482 -3.60 -4.34 20.33
N ALA A 483 -4.02 -5.60 20.43
CA ALA A 483 -3.30 -6.64 21.14
C ALA A 483 -2.30 -7.39 20.25
N ASN A 484 -2.66 -7.69 19.00
CA ASN A 484 -1.87 -8.55 18.11
C ASN A 484 -1.66 -8.00 16.69
N TYR A 485 -2.21 -6.83 16.39
CA TYR A 485 -2.08 -6.14 15.09
C TYR A 485 -2.65 -6.91 13.89
N GLN A 486 -3.60 -7.83 14.12
CA GLN A 486 -4.35 -8.49 13.05
C GLN A 486 -5.58 -7.67 12.63
N ALA A 487 -5.96 -7.77 11.36
CA ALA A 487 -7.04 -6.97 10.76
C ALA A 487 -8.46 -7.44 11.10
N ARG A 488 -8.59 -8.62 11.70
CA ARG A 488 -9.89 -9.18 12.13
C ARG A 488 -10.12 -8.80 13.59
N ILE A 489 -11.23 -8.12 13.86
CA ILE A 489 -11.63 -7.67 15.20
C ILE A 489 -13.11 -8.01 15.45
N SER A 490 -13.61 -7.79 16.66
CA SER A 490 -15.04 -7.94 16.97
C SER A 490 -15.57 -6.69 17.66
N SER A 491 -16.89 -6.57 17.73
CA SER A 491 -17.56 -5.57 18.58
C SER A 491 -17.02 -5.61 20.01
N ASP A 492 -16.94 -4.44 20.64
CA ASP A 492 -16.29 -4.19 21.92
C ASP A 492 -14.76 -4.42 21.96
N SER A 493 -14.09 -4.71 20.85
CA SER A 493 -12.61 -4.86 20.86
C SER A 493 -11.88 -3.52 21.03
N ILE A 494 -10.65 -3.58 21.58
CA ILE A 494 -9.72 -2.46 21.54
C ILE A 494 -8.98 -2.46 20.20
N VAL A 495 -9.10 -1.37 19.45
CA VAL A 495 -8.59 -1.23 18.09
C VAL A 495 -7.53 -0.15 18.05
N ALA A 496 -6.46 -0.38 17.29
CA ALA A 496 -5.46 0.61 16.94
C ALA A 496 -5.57 0.94 15.45
N ALA A 497 -5.89 2.19 15.13
CA ALA A 497 -5.77 2.74 13.78
C ALA A 497 -4.41 3.39 13.60
N PHE A 498 -3.66 2.97 12.58
CA PHE A 498 -2.38 3.56 12.17
C PHE A 498 -2.54 4.31 10.86
N GLY A 499 -1.89 5.47 10.74
CA GLY A 499 -1.93 6.29 9.54
C GLY A 499 -1.08 7.54 9.67
N THR A 500 -1.36 8.53 8.83
CA THR A 500 -0.72 9.85 8.90
C THR A 500 -1.77 10.92 9.09
N ASN A 501 -1.42 12.00 9.81
CA ASN A 501 -2.29 13.14 10.09
C ASN A 501 -3.65 12.79 10.71
N LEU A 502 -3.71 11.74 11.54
CA LEU A 502 -4.96 11.31 12.21
C LEU A 502 -5.45 12.31 13.26
N SER A 503 -4.51 12.99 13.93
CA SER A 503 -4.79 14.07 14.90
C SER A 503 -3.84 15.25 14.73
N GLY A 504 -4.25 16.40 15.27
CA GLY A 504 -3.39 17.59 15.39
C GLY A 504 -2.45 17.58 16.59
N GLY A 505 -2.61 16.63 17.50
CA GLY A 505 -1.79 16.48 18.70
C GLY A 505 -1.91 15.08 19.29
N SER A 506 -1.24 14.86 20.42
CA SER A 506 -1.33 13.61 21.15
C SER A 506 -2.07 13.79 22.47
N GLY A 507 -2.88 12.81 22.84
CA GLY A 507 -3.63 12.83 24.10
C GLY A 507 -4.10 11.45 24.49
N ALA A 508 -4.21 11.21 25.79
CA ALA A 508 -4.80 9.99 26.36
C ALA A 508 -6.07 10.34 27.11
N ALA A 509 -7.05 9.44 27.09
CA ALA A 509 -8.26 9.59 27.87
C ALA A 509 -7.96 9.45 29.37
N THR A 510 -8.61 10.29 30.18
CA THR A 510 -8.47 10.32 31.64
C THR A 510 -9.80 10.07 32.37
N THR A 511 -10.86 9.75 31.62
CA THR A 511 -12.23 9.58 32.14
C THR A 511 -12.88 8.32 31.59
N THR A 512 -13.84 7.81 32.35
CA THR A 512 -14.78 6.75 31.96
C THR A 512 -16.21 7.26 32.19
N PRO A 513 -17.13 7.20 31.19
CA PRO A 513 -16.99 6.59 29.86
C PRO A 513 -15.93 7.29 28.99
N LEU A 514 -15.37 6.55 28.03
CA LEU A 514 -14.33 7.09 27.15
C LEU A 514 -14.88 8.26 26.31
N PRO A 515 -14.09 9.33 26.12
CA PRO A 515 -14.52 10.46 25.30
C PRO A 515 -14.60 10.06 23.81
N THR A 516 -15.60 10.55 23.09
CA THR A 516 -15.75 10.36 21.63
C THR A 516 -15.04 11.45 20.82
N ASP A 517 -14.59 12.52 21.47
CA ASP A 517 -13.67 13.51 20.93
C ASP A 517 -12.48 13.67 21.89
N LEU A 518 -11.27 13.49 21.37
CA LEU A 518 -10.04 13.65 22.12
C LEU A 518 -9.10 14.53 21.31
N THR A 519 -8.75 15.71 21.83
CA THR A 519 -7.92 16.71 21.13
C THR A 519 -8.48 17.17 19.78
N GLY A 520 -9.82 17.16 19.61
CA GLY A 520 -10.47 17.47 18.34
C GLY A 520 -10.45 16.32 17.33
N THR A 521 -10.04 15.12 17.74
CA THR A 521 -10.11 13.90 16.91
C THR A 521 -11.28 13.02 17.37
N SER A 522 -12.07 12.53 16.42
CA SER A 522 -13.14 11.55 16.64
C SER A 522 -13.03 10.39 15.64
N VAL A 523 -13.56 9.22 16.01
CA VAL A 523 -13.63 8.04 15.14
C VAL A 523 -15.08 7.60 15.00
N LEU A 524 -15.51 7.35 13.77
CA LEU A 524 -16.81 6.82 13.43
C LEU A 524 -16.63 5.44 12.78
N VAL A 525 -17.37 4.44 13.24
CA VAL A 525 -17.43 3.09 12.65
C VAL A 525 -18.84 2.90 12.10
N ASP A 526 -18.98 2.83 10.78
CA ASP A 526 -20.28 2.90 10.07
C ASP A 526 -21.16 4.07 10.53
N GLY A 527 -20.53 5.20 10.86
CA GLY A 527 -21.21 6.40 11.35
C GLY A 527 -21.48 6.41 12.87
N VAL A 528 -21.18 5.34 13.59
CA VAL A 528 -21.33 5.25 15.05
C VAL A 528 -20.06 5.76 15.75
N PRO A 529 -20.14 6.74 16.67
CA PRO A 529 -18.99 7.24 17.42
C PRO A 529 -18.33 6.17 18.31
N ALA A 530 -17.01 6.05 18.20
CA ALA A 530 -16.20 5.18 19.04
C ALA A 530 -15.60 5.94 20.24
N GLY A 531 -15.51 5.27 21.39
CA GLY A 531 -14.82 5.79 22.56
C GLY A 531 -13.31 5.74 22.39
N LEU A 532 -12.60 6.83 22.66
CA LEU A 532 -11.17 6.96 22.39
C LEU A 532 -10.34 6.72 23.65
N PHE A 533 -9.31 5.87 23.54
CA PHE A 533 -8.30 5.67 24.58
C PHE A 533 -7.11 6.62 24.39
N TYR A 534 -6.68 6.80 23.14
CA TYR A 534 -5.48 7.55 22.80
C TYR A 534 -5.56 8.09 21.37
N VAL A 535 -5.01 9.27 21.15
CA VAL A 535 -4.85 9.86 19.82
C VAL A 535 -3.43 10.41 19.68
N SER A 536 -2.92 10.37 18.46
CA SER A 536 -1.69 11.04 18.01
C SER A 536 -1.80 11.31 16.52
N PRO A 537 -0.87 12.09 15.92
CA PRO A 537 -0.85 12.28 14.47
C PRO A 537 -0.72 10.99 13.66
N THR A 538 -0.24 9.89 14.25
CA THR A 538 0.00 8.63 13.53
C THR A 538 -0.75 7.41 14.07
N GLN A 539 -1.43 7.54 15.21
CA GLN A 539 -2.14 6.44 15.85
C GLN A 539 -3.38 6.92 16.59
N VAL A 540 -4.48 6.18 16.47
CA VAL A 540 -5.67 6.36 17.32
C VAL A 540 -6.06 5.00 17.90
N ASN A 541 -6.15 4.91 19.23
CA ASN A 541 -6.66 3.72 19.90
C ASN A 541 -8.10 3.99 20.36
N TYR A 542 -9.02 3.12 20.00
CA TYR A 542 -10.46 3.29 20.27
C TYR A 542 -11.13 1.95 20.61
N ALA A 543 -12.21 2.03 21.38
CA ALA A 543 -13.12 0.92 21.60
C ALA A 543 -14.05 0.80 20.40
N LEU A 544 -14.07 -0.36 19.72
CA LEU A 544 -15.05 -0.62 18.68
C LEU A 544 -16.44 -0.54 19.33
N PRO A 545 -17.39 0.24 18.78
CA PRO A 545 -18.73 0.35 19.35
C PRO A 545 -19.39 -1.02 19.51
N ASP A 546 -20.27 -1.13 20.50
CA ASP A 546 -21.11 -2.30 20.66
C ASP A 546 -22.13 -2.41 19.51
N GLY A 547 -22.66 -3.62 19.28
CA GLY A 547 -23.75 -3.83 18.34
C GLY A 547 -23.42 -3.62 16.86
N ILE A 548 -22.17 -3.36 16.48
CA ILE A 548 -21.79 -3.35 15.06
C ILE A 548 -21.91 -4.77 14.51
N ALA A 549 -22.63 -4.91 13.39
CA ALA A 549 -22.88 -6.21 12.78
C ALA A 549 -21.59 -6.79 12.17
N PRO A 550 -21.41 -8.13 12.19
CA PRO A 550 -20.32 -8.77 11.47
C PRO A 550 -20.32 -8.41 9.98
N GLY A 551 -19.13 -8.18 9.42
CA GLY A 551 -18.95 -7.73 8.04
C GLY A 551 -17.87 -6.66 7.91
N VAL A 552 -17.74 -6.09 6.71
CA VAL A 552 -16.81 -4.98 6.45
C VAL A 552 -17.46 -3.68 6.90
N ALA A 553 -16.83 -2.96 7.83
CA ALA A 553 -17.26 -1.66 8.32
C ALA A 553 -16.33 -0.54 7.84
N LEU A 554 -16.89 0.64 7.59
CA LEU A 554 -16.15 1.86 7.26
C LEU A 554 -15.69 2.55 8.55
N VAL A 555 -14.39 2.75 8.69
CA VAL A 555 -13.78 3.56 9.74
C VAL A 555 -13.48 4.94 9.18
N THR A 556 -14.03 5.98 9.80
CA THR A 556 -13.74 7.38 9.48
C THR A 556 -13.12 8.06 10.68
N VAL A 557 -11.88 8.52 10.54
CA VAL A 557 -11.22 9.38 11.51
C VAL A 557 -11.49 10.83 11.12
N MET A 558 -12.05 11.60 12.03
CA MET A 558 -12.30 13.03 11.86
C MET A 558 -11.32 13.84 12.71
N ARG A 559 -10.92 15.00 12.19
CA ARG A 559 -10.11 16.00 12.88
C ARG A 559 -10.78 17.36 12.74
N ASN A 560 -11.13 17.98 13.86
CA ASN A 560 -11.82 19.26 13.96
C ASN A 560 -13.07 19.35 13.06
N GLY A 561 -13.85 18.26 12.99
CA GLY A 561 -15.06 18.17 12.18
C GLY A 561 -14.84 17.88 10.69
N GLY A 562 -13.60 17.85 10.20
CA GLY A 562 -13.25 17.41 8.84
C GLY A 562 -12.82 15.94 8.81
N VAL A 563 -13.04 15.24 7.69
CA VAL A 563 -12.51 13.88 7.51
C VAL A 563 -10.99 13.94 7.40
N ALA A 564 -10.30 13.30 8.34
CA ALA A 564 -8.83 13.23 8.38
C ALA A 564 -8.32 11.99 7.66
N SER A 565 -9.00 10.86 7.83
CA SER A 565 -8.66 9.58 7.22
C SER A 565 -9.88 8.66 7.13
N GLN A 566 -9.83 7.73 6.18
CA GLN A 566 -10.78 6.64 6.07
C GLN A 566 -10.05 5.31 5.85
N GLY A 567 -10.65 4.24 6.35
CA GLY A 567 -10.21 2.86 6.18
C GLY A 567 -11.39 1.91 6.30
N THR A 568 -11.15 0.63 6.03
CA THR A 568 -12.15 -0.42 6.27
C THR A 568 -11.59 -1.43 7.26
N ILE A 569 -12.48 -2.10 7.98
CA ILE A 569 -12.11 -3.17 8.91
C ILE A 569 -13.11 -4.32 8.82
N GLU A 570 -12.62 -5.55 8.98
CA GLU A 570 -13.44 -6.75 9.05
C GLU A 570 -13.84 -7.02 10.51
N ILE A 571 -15.15 -6.97 10.77
CA ILE A 571 -15.76 -7.26 12.06
C ILE A 571 -16.30 -8.68 12.03
N ALA A 572 -15.88 -9.48 13.01
CA ALA A 572 -16.36 -10.82 13.27
C ALA A 572 -17.19 -10.86 14.56
N GLU A 573 -17.94 -11.95 14.75
CA GLU A 573 -18.62 -12.23 16.03
C GLU A 573 -17.61 -12.34 17.17
N VAL A 574 -16.54 -13.14 16.97
CA VAL A 574 -15.40 -13.26 17.89
C VAL A 574 -14.08 -13.12 17.13
N ALA A 575 -13.16 -12.37 17.69
CA ALA A 575 -11.81 -12.17 17.17
C ALA A 575 -10.83 -12.10 18.35
N PRO A 576 -10.55 -13.24 19.00
CA PRO A 576 -9.80 -13.27 20.24
C PRO A 576 -8.36 -12.82 20.02
N SER A 577 -7.85 -12.01 20.94
CA SER A 577 -6.46 -11.58 20.97
C SER A 577 -6.00 -11.38 22.42
N VAL A 578 -4.72 -11.65 22.70
CA VAL A 578 -4.12 -11.54 24.04
C VAL A 578 -3.07 -10.44 24.00
N PHE A 579 -3.17 -9.48 24.91
CA PHE A 579 -2.17 -8.43 25.03
C PHE A 579 -0.86 -9.01 25.53
N THR A 580 0.26 -8.52 25.00
CA THR A 580 1.59 -8.86 25.50
C THR A 580 2.16 -7.70 26.30
N ALA A 581 2.99 -8.01 27.31
CA ALA A 581 3.47 -7.03 28.26
C ALA A 581 4.33 -5.92 27.61
N ASN A 582 4.96 -6.23 26.48
CA ASN A 582 5.75 -5.31 25.67
C ASN A 582 4.96 -4.71 24.48
N ALA A 583 3.66 -4.97 24.38
CA ALA A 583 2.79 -4.55 23.29
C ALA A 583 3.23 -4.99 21.88
N SER A 584 4.02 -6.06 21.71
CA SER A 584 4.43 -6.54 20.38
C SER A 584 3.47 -7.55 19.75
N GLY A 585 2.47 -8.04 20.48
CA GLY A 585 1.58 -9.12 20.04
C GLY A 585 2.21 -10.52 20.12
N SER A 586 3.43 -10.62 20.63
CA SER A 586 4.17 -11.87 20.84
C SER A 586 5.01 -11.80 22.12
N GLY A 587 5.44 -12.94 22.64
CA GLY A 587 6.22 -12.98 23.87
C GLY A 587 5.35 -13.13 25.13
N ALA A 588 5.77 -12.51 26.23
CA ALA A 588 5.11 -12.65 27.52
C ALA A 588 3.72 -11.97 27.53
N PRO A 589 2.67 -12.64 28.02
CA PRO A 589 1.35 -12.02 28.12
C PRO A 589 1.32 -10.88 29.13
N ALA A 590 0.47 -9.88 28.87
CA ALA A 590 0.00 -8.97 29.89
C ALA A 590 -1.00 -9.71 30.78
N GLY A 591 -0.70 -9.80 32.07
CA GLY A 591 -1.48 -10.60 33.00
C GLY A 591 -0.83 -10.74 34.36
N LEU A 592 -1.45 -11.56 35.20
CA LEU A 592 -1.02 -11.84 36.57
C LEU A 592 -0.93 -13.34 36.81
N ILE A 593 -0.06 -13.71 37.74
CA ILE A 593 -0.06 -15.03 38.37
C ILE A 593 -0.80 -14.90 39.69
N ILE A 594 -1.71 -15.83 39.96
CA ILE A 594 -2.30 -16.01 41.29
C ILE A 594 -1.84 -17.35 41.82
N ARG A 595 -1.13 -17.34 42.95
CA ARG A 595 -0.70 -18.54 43.64
C ARG A 595 -1.59 -18.76 44.84
N VAL A 596 -2.18 -19.95 44.94
CA VAL A 596 -3.08 -20.33 46.03
C VAL A 596 -2.46 -21.49 46.78
N LYS A 597 -2.08 -21.24 48.05
CA LYS A 597 -1.53 -22.25 48.95
C LYS A 597 -2.61 -23.24 49.40
N PRO A 598 -2.24 -24.43 49.92
CA PRO A 598 -3.20 -25.41 50.44
C PRO A 598 -4.13 -24.88 51.54
N ASN A 599 -3.69 -23.86 52.29
CA ASN A 599 -4.50 -23.19 53.32
C ASN A 599 -5.46 -22.13 52.77
N GLY A 600 -5.57 -21.98 51.44
CA GLY A 600 -6.42 -21.01 50.75
C GLY A 600 -5.83 -19.60 50.62
N GLN A 601 -4.63 -19.33 51.16
CA GLN A 601 -3.98 -18.03 51.04
C GLN A 601 -3.58 -17.75 49.59
N GLN A 602 -3.96 -16.58 49.07
CA GLN A 602 -3.62 -16.14 47.72
C GLN A 602 -2.49 -15.10 47.72
N SER A 603 -1.57 -15.21 46.76
CA SER A 603 -0.61 -14.16 46.41
C SER A 603 -0.70 -13.80 44.93
N TYR A 604 -0.52 -12.52 44.64
CA TYR A 604 -0.56 -11.95 43.29
C TYR A 604 0.87 -11.62 42.87
N GLU A 605 1.31 -12.15 41.73
CA GLU A 605 2.67 -11.99 41.21
C GLU A 605 2.61 -11.49 39.75
N SER A 606 3.63 -10.73 39.34
CA SER A 606 3.76 -10.27 37.95
C SER A 606 4.20 -11.42 37.04
N LEU A 607 3.61 -11.51 35.84
CA LEU A 607 4.05 -12.45 34.80
C LEU A 607 5.40 -12.06 34.15
N VAL A 608 5.82 -10.81 34.31
CA VAL A 608 7.02 -10.27 33.69
C VAL A 608 7.90 -9.50 34.67
N ARG A 609 9.18 -9.42 34.33
CA ARG A 609 10.15 -8.52 34.96
C ARG A 609 10.91 -7.77 33.88
N PHE A 610 11.40 -6.58 34.22
CA PHE A 610 12.31 -5.85 33.34
C PHE A 610 13.73 -6.42 33.46
N ASP A 611 14.28 -6.87 32.35
CA ASP A 611 15.69 -7.27 32.24
C ASP A 611 16.51 -6.08 31.77
N ALA A 612 17.32 -5.51 32.67
CA ALA A 612 18.13 -4.33 32.38
C ALA A 612 19.28 -4.60 31.40
N THR A 613 19.74 -5.85 31.28
CA THR A 613 20.80 -6.22 30.33
C THR A 613 20.24 -6.35 28.92
N MET A 614 19.03 -6.88 28.78
CA MET A 614 18.34 -6.99 27.49
C MET A 614 17.50 -5.75 27.14
N ASN A 615 17.34 -4.81 28.07
CA ASN A 615 16.48 -3.63 27.96
C ASN A 615 15.04 -3.98 27.51
N MET A 616 14.50 -5.08 28.03
CA MET A 616 13.18 -5.59 27.64
C MET A 616 12.46 -6.30 28.79
N LEU A 617 11.13 -6.40 28.67
CA LEU A 617 10.33 -7.24 29.56
C LEU A 617 10.49 -8.71 29.18
N VAL A 618 10.82 -9.55 30.17
CA VAL A 618 10.98 -11.00 30.02
C VAL A 618 10.04 -11.74 30.97
N PRO A 619 9.60 -12.97 30.64
CA PRO A 619 8.80 -13.79 31.55
C PRO A 619 9.50 -14.02 32.90
N VAL A 620 8.72 -13.96 33.98
CA VAL A 620 9.14 -14.54 35.26
C VAL A 620 9.02 -16.05 35.18
N THR A 621 10.04 -16.76 35.68
CA THR A 621 9.97 -18.22 35.78
C THR A 621 9.00 -18.61 36.90
N ILE A 622 7.86 -19.14 36.51
CA ILE A 622 6.82 -19.63 37.41
C ILE A 622 7.30 -20.92 38.03
N GLN A 623 7.57 -20.89 39.34
CA GLN A 623 7.95 -22.07 40.11
C GLN A 623 6.69 -22.82 40.57
N ARG A 624 6.57 -24.10 40.23
CA ARG A 624 5.46 -24.98 40.69
C ARG A 624 5.74 -25.69 42.02
N ASN A 625 6.70 -25.20 42.80
CA ASN A 625 7.16 -25.86 44.02
C ASN A 625 6.00 -26.05 45.03
N GLY A 626 5.66 -27.30 45.37
CA GLY A 626 4.73 -27.64 46.44
C GLY A 626 3.34 -28.10 45.97
N GLU A 627 2.35 -27.96 46.86
CA GLU A 627 0.94 -28.26 46.63
C GLU A 627 0.13 -27.00 46.20
N ASP A 628 0.83 -25.94 45.81
CA ASP A 628 0.21 -24.67 45.41
C ASP A 628 -0.52 -24.83 44.07
N ARG A 629 -1.73 -24.30 43.99
CA ARG A 629 -2.47 -24.13 42.73
C ARG A 629 -2.09 -22.80 42.11
N ILE A 630 -1.72 -22.81 40.84
CA ILE A 630 -1.26 -21.62 40.13
C ILE A 630 -2.25 -21.29 39.03
N PHE A 631 -2.75 -20.06 39.05
CA PHE A 631 -3.68 -19.54 38.07
C PHE A 631 -3.03 -18.43 37.27
N LEU A 632 -3.38 -18.35 35.98
CA LEU A 632 -3.06 -17.20 35.14
C LEU A 632 -4.32 -16.38 34.91
N VAL A 633 -4.18 -15.07 35.09
CA VAL A 633 -5.14 -14.08 34.62
C VAL A 633 -4.53 -13.43 33.39
N LEU A 634 -5.08 -13.69 32.21
CA LEU A 634 -4.60 -13.15 30.94
C LEU A 634 -5.54 -12.06 30.45
N PHE A 635 -4.98 -10.94 30.03
CA PHE A 635 -5.75 -9.83 29.47
C PHE A 635 -5.73 -9.84 27.94
N GLY A 636 -6.89 -9.61 27.35
CA GLY A 636 -7.08 -9.70 25.91
C GLY A 636 -8.24 -8.84 25.42
N SER A 637 -8.74 -9.15 24.23
CA SER A 637 -9.93 -8.50 23.67
C SER A 637 -10.54 -9.38 22.58
N GLY A 638 -11.83 -9.19 22.34
CA GLY A 638 -12.57 -9.78 21.22
C GLY A 638 -13.14 -11.17 21.48
N PHE A 639 -13.37 -11.52 22.74
CA PHE A 639 -13.99 -12.80 23.10
C PHE A 639 -15.19 -12.69 24.04
N ARG A 640 -15.44 -11.54 24.67
CA ARG A 640 -16.61 -11.35 25.58
C ARG A 640 -17.98 -11.63 24.97
N ASN A 641 -18.10 -11.53 23.65
CA ASN A 641 -19.36 -11.68 22.90
C ASN A 641 -19.53 -13.10 22.31
N ALA A 642 -18.65 -14.05 22.69
CA ALA A 642 -18.83 -15.45 22.36
C ALA A 642 -20.12 -16.01 22.98
N PRO A 643 -20.66 -17.12 22.45
CA PRO A 643 -21.83 -17.78 23.02
C PRO A 643 -21.63 -18.10 24.51
N ASN A 644 -22.62 -17.77 25.32
CA ASN A 644 -22.78 -18.31 26.68
C ASN A 644 -23.85 -19.41 26.60
N ASP A 645 -23.40 -20.64 26.34
CA ASP A 645 -24.25 -21.81 26.07
C ASP A 645 -24.78 -22.44 27.37
N ASP A 646 -24.06 -22.29 28.50
CA ASP A 646 -24.44 -22.91 29.78
C ASP A 646 -25.34 -22.01 30.66
N GLY A 647 -25.45 -20.73 30.31
CA GLY A 647 -26.23 -19.71 31.00
C GLY A 647 -25.59 -19.18 32.29
N ASP A 648 -24.39 -19.62 32.64
CA ASP A 648 -23.69 -19.21 33.86
C ASP A 648 -23.09 -17.81 33.69
N ARG A 649 -23.70 -16.82 34.35
CA ARG A 649 -23.19 -15.45 34.32
C ARG A 649 -21.96 -15.25 35.21
N ALA A 650 -21.64 -16.20 36.09
CA ALA A 650 -20.55 -16.07 37.04
C ALA A 650 -19.18 -16.37 36.42
N ASN A 651 -19.12 -17.26 35.42
CA ASN A 651 -17.91 -17.60 34.65
C ASN A 651 -17.83 -16.88 33.29
N GLY A 652 -18.91 -16.26 32.82
CA GLY A 652 -18.92 -15.44 31.62
C GLY A 652 -19.18 -16.25 30.36
N VAL A 653 -18.18 -16.39 29.49
CA VAL A 653 -18.22 -17.21 28.26
C VAL A 653 -17.16 -18.32 28.30
N ALA A 654 -16.80 -18.77 29.51
CA ALA A 654 -15.69 -19.69 29.75
C ALA A 654 -15.82 -21.00 28.96
N GLU A 655 -17.05 -21.49 28.77
CA GLU A 655 -17.39 -22.69 28.00
C GLU A 655 -17.12 -22.56 26.49
N SER A 656 -17.11 -21.33 25.97
CA SER A 656 -16.73 -21.03 24.59
C SER A 656 -15.22 -20.83 24.42
N VAL A 657 -14.44 -20.85 25.51
CA VAL A 657 -13.00 -20.62 25.49
C VAL A 657 -12.22 -21.91 25.78
N GLU A 658 -11.25 -22.21 24.95
CA GLU A 658 -10.27 -23.28 25.16
C GLU A 658 -8.89 -22.65 25.34
N VAL A 659 -8.18 -23.03 26.41
CA VAL A 659 -6.81 -22.59 26.64
C VAL A 659 -5.90 -23.80 26.77
N THR A 660 -4.76 -23.76 26.09
CA THR A 660 -3.70 -24.77 26.28
C THR A 660 -2.44 -24.14 26.84
N VAL A 661 -1.74 -24.85 27.73
CA VAL A 661 -0.44 -24.49 28.29
C VAL A 661 0.55 -25.61 27.94
N GLY A 662 1.51 -25.31 27.07
CA GLY A 662 2.44 -26.30 26.53
C GLY A 662 1.74 -27.43 25.78
N GLY A 663 0.61 -27.14 25.14
CA GLY A 663 -0.23 -28.13 24.45
C GLY A 663 -1.17 -28.93 25.35
N ILE A 664 -1.14 -28.72 26.67
CA ILE A 664 -2.06 -29.36 27.62
C ILE A 664 -3.26 -28.45 27.87
N ASN A 665 -4.47 -28.99 27.78
CA ASN A 665 -5.70 -28.24 28.06
C ASN A 665 -5.71 -27.73 29.51
N ALA A 666 -5.94 -26.43 29.68
CA ALA A 666 -6.00 -25.73 30.95
C ALA A 666 -7.47 -25.41 31.29
N PRO A 667 -7.95 -25.75 32.50
CA PRO A 667 -9.30 -25.41 32.91
C PRO A 667 -9.54 -23.89 32.85
N VAL A 668 -10.52 -23.47 32.04
CA VAL A 668 -10.98 -22.08 31.99
C VAL A 668 -12.02 -21.87 33.08
N LEU A 669 -11.70 -20.99 34.03
CA LEU A 669 -12.54 -20.73 35.21
C LEU A 669 -13.40 -19.48 35.03
N PHE A 670 -12.98 -18.58 34.15
CA PHE A 670 -13.66 -17.32 33.87
C PHE A 670 -13.20 -16.78 32.52
N ALA A 671 -14.12 -16.25 31.71
CA ALA A 671 -13.80 -15.46 30.53
C ALA A 671 -14.89 -14.39 30.32
N ALA A 672 -14.57 -13.11 30.47
CA ALA A 672 -15.52 -12.00 30.23
C ALA A 672 -14.78 -10.66 30.10
N GLY A 673 -15.53 -9.55 30.01
CA GLY A 673 -14.96 -8.21 30.19
C GLY A 673 -14.25 -8.07 31.53
N ALA A 674 -13.02 -7.54 31.52
CA ALA A 674 -12.23 -7.30 32.72
C ALA A 674 -12.91 -6.23 33.60
N PRO A 675 -13.17 -6.51 34.90
CA PRO A 675 -13.87 -5.57 35.75
C PRO A 675 -13.22 -4.20 35.83
N GLY A 676 -13.98 -3.14 35.54
CA GLY A 676 -13.51 -1.75 35.61
C GLY A 676 -12.75 -1.26 34.37
N PHE A 677 -12.58 -2.08 33.33
CA PHE A 677 -11.89 -1.70 32.10
C PHE A 677 -12.82 -1.77 30.89
N VAL A 678 -12.88 -0.67 30.12
CA VAL A 678 -13.63 -0.62 28.85
C VAL A 678 -12.90 -1.48 27.82
N SER A 679 -13.64 -2.32 27.08
CA SER A 679 -13.14 -3.14 25.95
C SER A 679 -11.97 -4.12 26.22
N LEU A 680 -11.45 -4.16 27.46
CA LEU A 680 -10.49 -5.17 27.90
C LEU A 680 -11.22 -6.43 28.35
N ASP A 681 -10.81 -7.57 27.82
CA ASP A 681 -11.28 -8.89 28.23
C ASP A 681 -10.27 -9.57 29.16
N GLN A 682 -10.75 -10.51 29.96
CA GLN A 682 -9.96 -11.29 30.89
C GLN A 682 -10.33 -12.78 30.74
N VAL A 683 -9.32 -13.65 30.75
CA VAL A 683 -9.48 -15.10 30.90
C VAL A 683 -8.67 -15.60 32.09
N ASN A 684 -9.29 -16.41 32.95
CA ASN A 684 -8.64 -17.03 34.10
C ASN A 684 -8.51 -18.53 33.85
N ILE A 685 -7.29 -19.05 33.99
CA ILE A 685 -7.03 -20.49 33.88
C ILE A 685 -6.23 -21.02 35.07
N GLU A 686 -6.37 -22.30 35.36
CA GLU A 686 -5.43 -23.01 36.22
C GLU A 686 -4.33 -23.66 35.36
N ILE A 687 -3.06 -23.49 35.71
CA ILE A 687 -1.95 -24.16 35.02
C ILE A 687 -2.06 -25.67 35.31
N PRO A 688 -2.16 -26.52 34.27
CA PRO A 688 -2.19 -27.96 34.46
C PRO A 688 -0.94 -28.48 35.17
N ALA A 689 -1.10 -29.38 36.14
CA ALA A 689 0.01 -29.99 36.86
C ALA A 689 1.00 -30.70 35.91
N ASN A 690 0.51 -31.27 34.82
CA ASN A 690 1.27 -31.96 33.78
C ASN A 690 1.72 -31.06 32.62
N ALA A 691 1.57 -29.74 32.69
CA ALA A 691 2.12 -28.83 31.68
C ALA A 691 3.66 -28.98 31.61
N PRO A 692 4.28 -28.98 30.43
CA PRO A 692 5.72 -29.14 30.30
C PRO A 692 6.47 -27.94 30.90
N ALA A 693 7.59 -28.20 31.58
CA ALA A 693 8.51 -27.14 32.01
C ALA A 693 9.30 -26.60 30.82
N GLY A 694 9.70 -25.33 30.90
CA GLY A 694 10.51 -24.67 29.87
C GLY A 694 10.60 -23.17 30.08
N GLN A 695 11.63 -22.55 29.50
CA GLN A 695 11.78 -21.09 29.51
C GLN A 695 10.83 -20.38 28.54
N ALA A 696 10.20 -21.12 27.61
CA ALA A 696 9.21 -20.63 26.67
C ALA A 696 8.13 -21.69 26.45
N VAL A 697 7.15 -21.73 27.35
CA VAL A 697 5.96 -22.60 27.27
C VAL A 697 4.85 -21.80 26.60
N ASN A 698 4.37 -22.30 25.46
CA ASN A 698 3.28 -21.66 24.72
C ASN A 698 1.97 -21.70 25.51
N VAL A 699 1.28 -20.57 25.56
CA VAL A 699 -0.11 -20.47 25.99
C VAL A 699 -0.93 -20.03 24.78
N GLN A 700 -1.95 -20.82 24.43
CA GLN A 700 -2.83 -20.52 23.30
C GLN A 700 -4.27 -20.44 23.79
N VAL A 701 -4.90 -19.31 23.51
CA VAL A 701 -6.34 -19.08 23.74
C VAL A 701 -7.07 -19.26 22.43
N LYS A 702 -8.17 -20.02 22.43
CA LYS A 702 -9.08 -20.19 21.31
C LYS A 702 -10.50 -19.95 21.77
N VAL A 703 -11.33 -19.40 20.90
CA VAL A 703 -12.71 -19.02 21.21
C VAL A 703 -13.63 -19.49 20.11
N ARG A 704 -14.70 -20.17 20.50
CA ARG A 704 -15.75 -20.66 19.62
C ARG A 704 -16.77 -19.55 19.34
N ASP A 705 -17.20 -19.42 18.10
CA ASP A 705 -18.35 -18.57 17.74
C ASP A 705 -19.67 -19.35 17.70
N SER A 706 -20.78 -18.65 17.47
CA SER A 706 -22.13 -19.23 17.36
C SER A 706 -22.28 -20.27 16.25
N LEU A 707 -21.37 -20.28 15.26
CA LEU A 707 -21.33 -21.25 14.17
C LEU A 707 -20.48 -22.48 14.53
N GLY A 708 -19.91 -22.52 15.73
CA GLY A 708 -19.03 -23.58 16.19
C GLY A 708 -17.61 -23.50 15.63
N GLN A 709 -17.23 -22.42 14.96
CA GLN A 709 -15.87 -22.25 14.46
C GLN A 709 -14.95 -21.77 15.58
N THR A 710 -13.76 -22.37 15.64
CA THR A 710 -12.75 -22.05 16.65
C THR A 710 -11.76 -21.02 16.10
N ASN A 711 -11.73 -19.85 16.72
CA ASN A 711 -10.86 -18.72 16.37
C ASN A 711 -9.71 -18.65 17.37
N ALA A 712 -8.45 -18.62 16.90
CA ALA A 712 -7.28 -18.60 17.77
C ALA A 712 -6.76 -17.17 17.99
N ALA A 713 -6.39 -16.85 19.24
CA ALA A 713 -5.61 -15.67 19.54
C ALA A 713 -4.13 -15.85 19.14
N ASN A 714 -3.37 -14.77 19.22
CA ASN A 714 -1.91 -14.83 19.16
C ASN A 714 -1.37 -15.73 20.29
N SER A 715 -0.36 -16.55 19.95
CA SER A 715 0.34 -17.37 20.93
C SER A 715 1.25 -16.49 21.78
N VAL A 716 1.16 -16.67 23.10
CA VAL A 716 2.03 -16.01 24.09
C VAL A 716 2.87 -17.06 24.81
N VAL A 717 3.96 -16.65 25.44
CA VAL A 717 4.89 -17.56 26.13
C VAL A 717 5.04 -17.19 27.59
N ILE A 718 5.05 -18.21 28.45
CA ILE A 718 5.41 -18.10 29.86
C ILE A 718 6.68 -18.91 30.13
N ALA A 719 7.39 -18.61 31.21
CA ALA A 719 8.46 -19.49 31.70
C ALA A 719 7.91 -20.33 32.86
N LEU A 720 8.03 -21.65 32.78
CA LEU A 720 7.52 -22.59 33.77
C LEU A 720 8.64 -23.53 34.22
N GLN A 721 8.79 -23.70 35.53
CA GLN A 721 9.72 -24.65 36.14
C GLN A 721 8.94 -25.62 37.02
#